data_AF-A0A8W8IB00-F1
#
_entry.id   AF-A0A8W8IB00-F1
#
_cell.length_a   1.000
_cell.length_b   1.000
_cell.length_c   1.000
_cell.angle_alpha   90.00
_cell.angle_beta   90.00
_cell.angle_gamma   90.00
#
_symmetry.space_group_name_H-M   'P 1'
#
loop_
_entity.id
_entity.type
_entity.pdbx_description
1 polymer ?
#
loop_
_entity_poly.entity_id
_entity_poly.type
_entity_poly.pdbx_seq_one_letter_code
_entity_poly.pdbx_strand_id
1 'polypeptide(L)'
;MPGPGFPVANKILYKYEQDRAYRLHRQKVNASRPTVKNKQPKKYPHLILQLKKIQLEEERQAEVDHENRLLLQKMSKIMKEPALVDSWNEYHTKSLNLPQREKQLREIQMENIGLAKRLEHTRPVIRSDELEGEYQQKKYLQMLWNENSKDYDMVIPRHQRYRQLRKMKEAELAKEREEKEANGEDDKKESLPPIKKPSESQSDDGSTMDKSQFSSQVDNDAKALFKVAKDLAQPEDVFIRNLVRRTPAQRKKISERFKEMYSLDLASELRSGLGEDWDCVIDALLKSKATGSAKLLHDALEEGDYPMAVEILFTCKNTDLADLRGSFRQEYSQSIDTTINEKTEDPERSLLATLAKGDRDESNKVDESTAETDAEDLYESGDGRWSSDAGKFLKLLRTRNNKHITVVLNLYKIHNKGVEATEDIARECSRSYAEALTALINSLHGPENHFAERLFRTMSPTNPEFVNLLVVRSEIDMPAVRKAYKKKFDAELVDDIKHKCQHTTTKVLVEIANKTPPNWPKSKRFVDKRVRLPSIVYRRSSNDESQHLTIQQTQTQKKWKGANPVPQQTKPPIKRVEPISKGPDMKHNPLGQPSMRVAADTSIQRREEEKLKQLEKEHRREEERQKKNISGTIKPANNFNPSTDCERLHDALMEDHPDEDVIIEVLTTRSNGQRQILKNKWSSKYKKHSLESRLKEKLSVDYDETIMGMMMTPSEYDAHCLHEALDGMGLSDPVLVGILCTRDAKEMKEIKDIFKKEYKKDLTEEITAHIDPDLAEFVTLLCQGDRDQGKEVNAQKARKDAEKMNKNGRVDVVDKAFRDVVLKKNHAQVKQTFEEFEQLTGSDIYQSIADTVVGETEDAYISLVKAIEDPVRFYVEKLFSSFGGIGTNEDNIIRIIISRSEIDMRDVKVEFQKRNQKSLSAMLKADFPGDSKNMLLAILGDS
;
A
#
# COMPACT_ATOMS: atom_id res chain seq x y z
N MET A 1 56.39 13.89 38.71
CA MET A 1 57.09 15.01 38.02
C MET A 1 56.25 16.26 38.18
N PRO A 2 56.84 17.44 38.44
CA PRO A 2 56.05 18.65 38.64
C PRO A 2 55.35 19.02 37.32
N GLY A 3 54.05 19.26 37.41
CA GLY A 3 53.20 19.65 36.28
C GLY A 3 53.52 21.05 35.75
N PRO A 4 52.87 21.45 34.64
CA PRO A 4 53.22 22.67 33.93
C PRO A 4 52.98 23.89 34.83
N GLY A 5 54.05 24.66 35.11
CA GLY A 5 54.00 25.90 35.90
C GLY A 5 55.13 26.10 36.92
N PHE A 6 55.92 25.06 37.24
CA PHE A 6 57.05 25.22 38.15
C PHE A 6 58.36 25.50 37.39
N PRO A 7 59.17 26.49 37.82
CA PRO A 7 60.45 26.79 37.19
C PRO A 7 61.42 25.64 37.42
N VAL A 8 61.87 25.02 36.34
CA VAL A 8 62.88 23.96 36.40
C VAL A 8 64.27 24.58 36.27
N ALA A 9 65.15 24.31 37.22
CA ALA A 9 66.47 24.94 37.32
C ALA A 9 67.36 24.72 36.07
N ASN A 10 67.15 23.62 35.33
CA ASN A 10 67.85 23.37 34.08
C ASN A 10 66.94 22.67 33.06
N LYS A 11 66.55 23.41 32.02
CA LYS A 11 65.63 22.96 30.97
C LYS A 11 66.17 21.78 30.15
N ILE A 12 67.50 21.65 30.03
CA ILE A 12 68.12 20.58 29.24
C ILE A 12 67.97 19.23 29.96
N LEU A 13 68.24 19.22 31.27
CA LEU A 13 68.08 18.02 32.09
C LEU A 13 66.61 17.58 32.19
N TYR A 14 65.70 18.54 32.29
CA TYR A 14 64.26 18.25 32.28
C TYR A 14 63.79 17.59 30.98
N LYS A 15 64.26 18.11 29.83
CA LYS A 15 63.97 17.52 28.53
C LYS A 15 64.55 16.11 28.42
N TYR A 16 65.76 15.89 28.91
CA TYR A 16 66.39 14.56 28.93
C TYR A 16 65.59 13.55 29.77
N GLU A 17 65.07 13.96 30.93
CA GLU A 17 64.23 13.11 31.77
C GLU A 17 62.87 12.79 31.13
N GLN A 18 62.25 13.77 30.47
CA GLN A 18 61.01 13.55 29.72
C GLN A 18 61.23 12.58 28.56
N ASP A 19 62.30 12.76 27.78
CA ASP A 19 62.66 11.88 26.67
C ASP A 19 63.01 10.47 27.16
N ARG A 20 63.63 10.34 28.33
CA ARG A 20 63.89 9.05 28.97
C ARG A 20 62.60 8.37 29.43
N ALA A 21 61.69 9.11 30.06
CA ALA A 21 60.39 8.59 30.50
C ALA A 21 59.52 8.15 29.32
N TYR A 22 59.52 8.93 28.24
CA TYR A 22 58.80 8.60 27.00
C TYR A 22 59.37 7.33 26.34
N ARG A 23 60.69 7.19 26.26
CA ARG A 23 61.34 5.97 25.74
C ARG A 23 61.01 4.73 26.56
N LEU A 24 61.01 4.84 27.89
CA LEU A 24 60.61 3.75 28.80
C LEU A 24 59.14 3.36 28.64
N HIS A 25 58.24 4.34 28.47
CA HIS A 25 56.83 4.07 28.19
C HIS A 25 56.63 3.35 26.85
N ARG A 26 57.28 3.82 25.79
CA ARG A 26 57.26 3.16 24.46
C ARG A 26 57.79 1.72 24.52
N GLN A 27 58.85 1.45 25.28
CA GLN A 27 59.34 0.10 25.50
C GLN A 27 58.30 -0.78 26.22
N LYS A 28 57.62 -0.27 27.25
CA LYS A 28 56.56 -1.01 27.95
C LYS A 28 55.35 -1.29 27.06
N VAL A 29 54.95 -0.34 26.21
CA VAL A 29 53.88 -0.53 25.22
C VAL A 29 54.28 -1.60 24.19
N ASN A 30 55.49 -1.53 23.66
CA ASN A 30 55.97 -2.49 22.67
C ASN A 30 56.19 -3.91 23.26
N ALA A 31 56.53 -4.00 24.55
CA ALA A 31 56.69 -5.27 25.24
C ALA A 31 55.35 -5.88 25.71
N SER A 32 54.25 -5.12 25.67
CA SER A 32 52.93 -5.61 26.04
C SER A 32 52.38 -6.51 24.94
N ARG A 33 52.14 -7.79 25.26
CA ARG A 33 51.48 -8.73 24.34
C ARG A 33 49.96 -8.62 24.47
N PRO A 34 49.21 -8.54 23.35
CA PRO A 34 47.75 -8.44 23.37
C PRO A 34 47.13 -9.72 23.93
N THR A 35 46.33 -9.59 24.99
CA THR A 35 45.68 -10.71 25.72
C THR A 35 44.38 -11.17 25.07
N VAL A 36 43.84 -10.42 24.09
CA VAL A 36 42.57 -10.71 23.43
C VAL A 36 42.83 -11.16 21.98
N LYS A 37 42.42 -12.40 21.66
CA LYS A 37 42.53 -12.97 20.31
C LYS A 37 41.50 -12.32 19.37
N ASN A 38 41.90 -11.26 18.66
CA ASN A 38 41.10 -10.63 17.60
C ASN A 38 41.22 -11.36 16.24
N LYS A 39 41.13 -12.69 16.21
CA LYS A 39 40.95 -13.43 14.96
C LYS A 39 39.47 -13.73 14.76
N GLN A 40 38.97 -13.48 13.55
CA GLN A 40 37.61 -13.81 13.16
C GLN A 40 37.33 -15.29 13.49
N PRO A 41 36.18 -15.62 14.12
CA PRO A 41 35.86 -17.00 14.46
C PRO A 41 35.87 -17.88 13.22
N LYS A 42 36.32 -19.12 13.38
CA LYS A 42 36.46 -20.09 12.29
C LYS A 42 35.08 -20.32 11.68
N LYS A 43 34.86 -19.88 10.43
CA LYS A 43 33.63 -20.16 9.71
C LYS A 43 33.63 -21.65 9.35
N TYR A 44 32.64 -22.37 9.83
CA TYR A 44 32.50 -23.79 9.53
C TYR A 44 31.78 -23.99 8.18
N PRO A 45 32.23 -24.91 7.31
CA PRO A 45 31.63 -25.14 6.00
C PRO A 45 30.12 -25.44 6.05
N HIS A 46 29.63 -26.09 7.11
CA HIS A 46 28.21 -26.41 7.28
C HIS A 46 27.31 -25.18 7.55
N LEU A 47 27.89 -24.02 7.88
CA LEU A 47 27.18 -22.73 7.97
C LEU A 47 27.16 -21.97 6.64
N ILE A 48 27.98 -22.39 5.67
CA ILE A 48 28.09 -21.79 4.32
C ILE A 48 27.37 -22.67 3.28
N LEU A 49 27.45 -23.99 3.45
CA LEU A 49 26.80 -25.01 2.64
C LEU A 49 25.86 -25.82 3.54
N GLN A 50 24.55 -25.53 3.44
CA GLN A 50 23.53 -26.36 4.07
C GLN A 50 23.36 -27.65 3.26
N LEU A 51 24.21 -28.63 3.53
CA LEU A 51 24.19 -29.93 2.83
C LEU A 51 22.80 -30.59 2.84
N LYS A 52 22.04 -30.42 3.93
CA LYS A 52 20.68 -30.94 4.03
C LYS A 52 19.70 -30.24 3.08
N LYS A 53 19.88 -28.94 2.83
CA LYS A 53 19.06 -28.18 1.87
C LYS A 53 19.37 -28.61 0.43
N ILE A 54 20.66 -28.75 0.12
CA ILE A 54 21.12 -29.25 -1.19
C ILE A 54 20.63 -30.67 -1.42
N GLN A 55 20.71 -31.53 -0.40
CA GLN A 55 20.19 -32.89 -0.47
C GLN A 55 18.67 -32.91 -0.69
N LEU A 56 17.91 -32.04 -0.02
CA LEU A 56 16.46 -31.92 -0.23
C LEU A 56 16.11 -31.41 -1.63
N GLU A 57 16.90 -30.48 -2.17
CA GLU A 57 16.74 -29.98 -3.54
C GLU A 57 17.10 -31.07 -4.57
N GLU A 58 18.13 -31.87 -4.32
CA GLU A 58 18.48 -33.04 -5.14
C GLU A 58 17.41 -34.15 -5.07
N GLU A 59 16.89 -34.44 -3.88
CA GLU A 59 15.80 -35.41 -3.67
C GLU A 59 14.52 -34.95 -4.40
N ARG A 60 14.15 -33.68 -4.25
CA ARG A 60 13.02 -33.08 -4.99
C ARG A 60 13.23 -33.11 -6.50
N GLN A 61 14.44 -32.82 -6.98
CA GLN A 61 14.75 -32.87 -8.42
C GLN A 61 14.66 -34.31 -8.94
N ALA A 62 15.09 -35.29 -8.14
CA ALA A 62 15.00 -36.70 -8.48
C ALA A 62 13.53 -37.20 -8.52
N GLU A 63 12.67 -36.71 -7.64
CA GLU A 63 11.22 -36.97 -7.67
C GLU A 63 10.57 -36.41 -8.94
N VAL A 64 10.84 -35.13 -9.26
CA VAL A 64 10.34 -34.51 -10.50
C VAL A 64 10.81 -35.27 -11.73
N ASP A 65 12.07 -35.69 -11.78
CA ASP A 65 12.59 -36.48 -12.89
C ASP A 65 11.99 -37.91 -12.92
N HIS A 66 11.65 -38.48 -11.77
CA HIS A 66 10.94 -39.75 -11.70
C HIS A 66 9.52 -39.62 -12.26
N GLU A 67 8.77 -38.61 -11.84
CA GLU A 67 7.42 -38.32 -12.33
C GLU A 67 7.41 -38.00 -13.83
N ASN A 68 8.37 -37.20 -14.31
CA ASN A 68 8.52 -36.90 -15.72
C ASN A 68 8.81 -38.17 -16.55
N ARG A 69 9.63 -39.09 -16.03
CA ARG A 69 9.85 -40.41 -16.67
C ARG A 69 8.59 -41.27 -16.68
N LEU A 70 7.82 -41.25 -15.60
CA LEU A 70 6.57 -42.00 -15.48
C LEU A 70 5.50 -41.45 -16.41
N LEU A 71 5.43 -40.13 -16.55
CA LEU A 71 4.57 -39.43 -17.50
C LEU A 71 4.97 -39.76 -18.94
N LEU A 72 6.26 -39.70 -19.26
CA LEU A 72 6.79 -40.10 -20.57
C LEU A 72 6.49 -41.57 -20.87
N GLN A 73 6.59 -42.48 -19.89
CA GLN A 73 6.17 -43.87 -20.07
C GLN A 73 4.67 -43.99 -20.32
N LYS A 74 3.83 -43.27 -19.58
CA LYS A 74 2.37 -43.26 -19.78
C LYS A 74 2.02 -42.69 -21.15
N MET A 75 2.63 -41.58 -21.56
CA MET A 75 2.45 -41.00 -22.89
C MET A 75 2.96 -41.94 -23.98
N SER A 76 4.12 -42.57 -23.81
CA SER A 76 4.65 -43.57 -24.73
C SER A 76 3.71 -44.77 -24.85
N LYS A 77 3.08 -45.19 -23.75
CA LYS A 77 2.10 -46.27 -23.73
C LYS A 77 0.81 -45.87 -24.47
N ILE A 78 0.30 -44.66 -24.21
CA ILE A 78 -0.85 -44.09 -24.94
C ILE A 78 -0.55 -43.93 -26.44
N MET A 79 0.68 -43.56 -26.79
CA MET A 79 1.09 -43.41 -28.20
C MET A 79 1.31 -44.75 -28.91
N LYS A 80 1.60 -45.83 -28.18
CA LYS A 80 1.89 -47.16 -28.73
C LYS A 80 0.68 -48.09 -28.74
N GLU A 81 -0.26 -47.91 -27.82
CA GLU A 81 -1.51 -48.67 -27.76
C GLU A 81 -2.61 -47.87 -28.49
N PRO A 82 -3.10 -48.31 -29.67
CA PRO A 82 -4.30 -47.71 -30.23
C PRO A 82 -5.47 -48.01 -29.28
N ALA A 83 -6.16 -46.95 -28.85
CA ALA A 83 -7.29 -47.04 -27.93
C ALA A 83 -8.38 -47.95 -28.51
N LEU A 84 -8.55 -49.13 -27.90
CA LEU A 84 -9.69 -50.01 -28.15
C LEU A 84 -10.84 -49.53 -27.29
N VAL A 85 -11.72 -48.71 -27.86
CA VAL A 85 -13.20 -48.82 -27.84
C VAL A 85 -13.80 -47.56 -28.46
N ASP A 86 -14.79 -47.81 -29.32
CA ASP A 86 -15.36 -46.95 -30.35
C ASP A 86 -16.09 -45.70 -29.83
N SER A 87 -15.71 -44.56 -30.38
CA SER A 87 -16.62 -43.47 -30.78
C SER A 87 -15.87 -42.61 -31.77
N TRP A 88 -16.03 -42.93 -33.06
CA TRP A 88 -15.58 -42.08 -34.15
C TRP A 88 -16.32 -40.74 -34.07
N ASN A 89 -15.74 -39.76 -33.40
CA ASN A 89 -16.05 -38.35 -33.62
C ASN A 89 -14.78 -37.69 -34.16
N GLU A 90 -14.77 -37.42 -35.46
CA GLU A 90 -13.84 -36.43 -36.03
C GLU A 90 -14.22 -35.05 -35.49
N TYR A 91 -13.60 -34.66 -34.38
CA TYR A 91 -13.61 -33.26 -33.97
C TYR A 91 -12.55 -32.50 -34.77
N HIS A 92 -12.96 -31.86 -35.86
CA HIS A 92 -12.20 -30.75 -36.39
C HIS A 92 -12.26 -29.59 -35.40
N THR A 93 -11.15 -29.34 -34.68
CA THR A 93 -11.02 -28.17 -33.82
C THR A 93 -10.88 -26.90 -34.66
N LYS A 94 -12.02 -26.32 -35.06
CA LYS A 94 -12.07 -24.96 -35.62
C LYS A 94 -11.89 -23.95 -34.49
N SER A 95 -10.65 -23.70 -34.09
CA SER A 95 -10.32 -22.50 -33.33
C SER A 95 -10.29 -21.32 -34.31
N LEU A 96 -11.21 -20.36 -34.14
CA LEU A 96 -11.25 -19.08 -34.88
C LEU A 96 -9.92 -18.30 -34.77
N ASN A 97 -9.12 -18.59 -33.75
CA ASN A 97 -7.84 -17.93 -33.48
C ASN A 97 -6.61 -18.74 -33.93
N LEU A 98 -6.80 -19.92 -34.54
CA LEU A 98 -5.68 -20.76 -35.02
C LEU A 98 -4.76 -20.00 -36.00
N PRO A 99 -5.28 -19.30 -37.03
CA PRO A 99 -4.42 -18.60 -37.99
C PRO A 99 -3.63 -17.47 -37.33
N GLN A 100 -4.22 -16.82 -36.33
CA GLN A 100 -3.64 -15.69 -35.62
C GLN A 100 -2.55 -16.16 -34.64
N ARG A 101 -2.78 -17.30 -33.98
CA ARG A 101 -1.80 -17.96 -33.11
C ARG A 101 -0.61 -18.51 -33.90
N GLU A 102 -0.85 -19.07 -35.08
CA GLU A 102 0.21 -19.51 -36.01
C GLU A 102 0.99 -18.33 -36.60
N LYS A 103 0.35 -17.19 -36.82
CA LYS A 103 1.02 -15.97 -37.25
C LYS A 103 1.93 -15.41 -36.15
N GLN A 104 1.42 -15.31 -34.92
CA GLN A 104 2.21 -14.89 -33.75
C GLN A 104 3.38 -15.84 -33.48
N LEU A 105 3.16 -17.16 -33.58
CA LEU A 105 4.24 -18.15 -33.43
C LEU A 105 5.34 -17.96 -34.47
N ARG A 106 4.97 -17.68 -35.72
CA ARG A 106 5.94 -17.38 -36.79
C ARG A 106 6.68 -16.07 -36.54
N GLU A 107 6.01 -15.02 -36.07
CA GLU A 107 6.63 -13.74 -35.73
C GLU A 107 7.65 -13.92 -34.60
N ILE A 108 7.28 -14.61 -33.52
CA ILE A 108 8.18 -14.94 -32.41
C ILE A 108 9.37 -15.77 -32.90
N GLN A 109 9.16 -16.73 -33.80
CA GLN A 109 10.25 -17.51 -34.39
C GLN A 109 11.22 -16.63 -35.20
N MET A 110 10.70 -15.70 -36.01
CA MET A 110 11.54 -14.79 -36.79
C MET A 110 12.31 -13.82 -35.89
N GLU A 111 11.68 -13.30 -34.84
CA GLU A 111 12.35 -12.45 -33.85
C GLU A 111 13.46 -13.20 -33.11
N ASN A 112 13.22 -14.45 -32.72
CA ASN A 112 14.22 -15.29 -32.08
C ASN A 112 15.41 -15.58 -33.00
N ILE A 113 15.16 -15.83 -34.29
CA ILE A 113 16.22 -15.97 -35.31
C ILE A 113 16.99 -14.65 -35.46
N GLY A 114 16.29 -13.51 -35.47
CA GLY A 114 16.91 -12.18 -35.53
C GLY A 114 17.77 -11.87 -34.29
N LEU A 115 17.29 -12.21 -33.10
CA LEU A 115 18.02 -12.09 -31.85
C LEU A 115 19.27 -12.97 -31.83
N ALA A 116 19.17 -14.22 -32.27
CA ALA A 116 20.31 -15.13 -32.38
C ALA A 116 21.38 -14.56 -33.32
N LYS A 117 20.98 -14.06 -34.49
CA LYS A 117 21.90 -13.39 -35.43
C LYS A 117 22.54 -12.14 -34.84
N ARG A 118 21.79 -11.31 -34.09
CA ARG A 118 22.36 -10.14 -33.41
C ARG A 118 23.39 -10.54 -32.35
N LEU A 119 23.09 -11.59 -31.56
CA LEU A 119 23.98 -12.08 -30.52
C LEU A 119 25.28 -12.68 -31.09
N GLU A 120 25.21 -13.36 -32.25
CA GLU A 120 26.41 -13.86 -32.94
C GLU A 120 27.34 -12.74 -33.43
N HIS A 121 26.79 -11.57 -33.80
CA HIS A 121 27.58 -10.47 -34.37
C HIS A 121 27.96 -9.39 -33.35
N THR A 122 27.43 -9.44 -32.12
CA THR A 122 27.84 -8.56 -31.03
C THR A 122 29.14 -9.05 -30.39
N ARG A 123 30.22 -8.30 -30.57
CA ARG A 123 31.46 -8.51 -29.80
C ARG A 123 31.24 -8.06 -28.34
N PRO A 124 31.77 -8.79 -27.34
CA PRO A 124 31.70 -8.36 -25.95
C PRO A 124 32.47 -7.05 -25.76
N VAL A 125 31.78 -5.99 -25.36
CA VAL A 125 32.35 -4.69 -25.01
C VAL A 125 32.72 -4.74 -23.52
N ILE A 126 33.82 -5.43 -23.19
CA ILE A 126 34.49 -5.23 -21.90
C ILE A 126 35.91 -4.81 -22.23
N ARG A 127 36.17 -3.51 -22.18
CA ARG A 127 37.51 -2.95 -22.27
C ARG A 127 38.15 -3.03 -20.90
N SER A 128 39.10 -3.95 -20.75
CA SER A 128 39.86 -4.13 -19.50
C SER A 128 40.50 -2.82 -19.00
N ASP A 129 40.90 -1.95 -19.94
CA ASP A 129 41.61 -0.71 -19.66
C ASP A 129 40.73 0.34 -18.95
N GLU A 130 39.43 0.39 -19.29
CA GLU A 130 38.46 1.29 -18.64
C GLU A 130 38.17 0.85 -17.19
N LEU A 131 38.09 -0.47 -16.97
CA LEU A 131 37.88 -1.06 -15.63
C LEU A 131 39.08 -0.85 -14.69
N GLU A 132 40.30 -0.89 -15.23
CA GLU A 132 41.52 -0.60 -14.48
C GLU A 132 41.55 0.88 -14.02
N GLY A 133 41.11 1.80 -14.89
CA GLY A 133 40.98 3.22 -14.57
C GLY A 133 39.95 3.50 -13.46
N GLU A 134 38.77 2.88 -13.56
CA GLU A 134 37.74 2.98 -12.52
C GLU A 134 38.21 2.41 -11.16
N TYR A 135 38.95 1.30 -11.19
CA TYR A 135 39.50 0.68 -9.98
C TYR A 135 40.52 1.61 -9.30
N GLN A 136 41.41 2.24 -10.07
CA GLN A 136 42.39 3.18 -9.54
C GLN A 136 41.73 4.44 -8.97
N GLN A 137 40.72 4.99 -9.65
CA GLN A 137 39.97 6.15 -9.19
C GLN A 137 39.23 5.87 -7.88
N LYS A 138 38.63 4.68 -7.75
CA LYS A 138 37.94 4.25 -6.54
C LYS A 138 38.91 4.06 -5.37
N LYS A 139 40.10 3.52 -5.63
CA LYS A 139 41.18 3.37 -4.63
C LYS A 139 41.69 4.73 -4.15
N TYR A 140 41.84 5.70 -5.04
CA TYR A 140 42.23 7.07 -4.72
C TYR A 140 41.20 7.77 -3.82
N LEU A 141 39.91 7.67 -4.17
CA LEU A 141 38.82 8.22 -3.36
C LEU A 141 38.75 7.57 -1.97
N GLN A 142 39.05 6.27 -1.88
CA GLN A 142 39.10 5.54 -0.62
C GLN A 142 40.29 5.97 0.26
N MET A 143 41.43 6.35 -0.35
CA MET A 143 42.55 6.97 0.36
C MET A 143 42.16 8.34 0.94
N LEU A 144 41.54 9.21 0.14
CA LEU A 144 41.03 10.51 0.57
C LEU A 144 40.03 10.40 1.73
N TRP A 145 39.17 9.39 1.68
CA TRP A 145 38.19 9.14 2.74
C TRP A 145 38.86 8.67 4.05
N ASN A 146 39.89 7.84 3.93
CA ASN A 146 40.65 7.36 5.08
C ASN A 146 41.53 8.45 5.71
N GLU A 147 42.05 9.39 4.91
CA GLU A 147 42.77 10.58 5.40
C GLU A 147 41.84 11.55 6.15
N ASN A 148 40.60 11.73 5.68
CA ASN A 148 39.61 12.58 6.34
C ASN A 148 38.98 11.99 7.62
N SER A 149 39.31 10.76 7.99
CA SER A 149 38.65 10.06 9.10
C SER A 149 39.50 9.90 10.36
N LYS A 150 40.67 10.56 10.46
CA LYS A 150 41.46 10.65 11.69
C LYS A 150 42.10 12.02 11.86
N ASP A 151 41.38 12.91 12.53
CA ASP A 151 41.81 13.72 13.68
C ASP A 151 40.79 14.86 13.88
N TYR A 152 39.92 14.72 14.88
CA TYR A 152 39.12 15.83 15.36
C TYR A 152 40.00 16.71 16.24
N ASP A 153 40.53 17.79 15.67
CA ASP A 153 41.03 18.91 16.47
C ASP A 153 39.88 19.61 17.18
N MET A 154 40.05 19.85 18.48
CA MET A 154 39.14 20.61 19.33
C MET A 154 38.88 22.00 18.72
N VAL A 155 37.59 22.32 18.48
CA VAL A 155 37.15 23.58 17.88
C VAL A 155 37.51 24.76 18.78
N ILE A 156 38.50 25.55 18.37
CA ILE A 156 38.84 26.85 18.98
C ILE A 156 37.80 27.89 18.53
N PRO A 157 37.11 28.62 19.44
CA PRO A 157 36.08 29.60 19.09
C PRO A 157 36.58 30.69 18.13
N ARG A 158 35.74 31.05 17.13
CA ARG A 158 36.05 31.96 16.00
C ARG A 158 36.85 33.22 16.36
N HIS A 159 36.64 33.81 17.54
CA HIS A 159 37.32 35.04 17.96
C HIS A 159 38.85 34.87 18.18
N GLN A 160 39.33 33.70 18.60
CA GLN A 160 40.77 33.47 18.80
C GLN A 160 41.52 33.23 17.48
N ARG A 161 40.85 32.67 16.47
CA ARG A 161 41.40 32.44 15.12
C ARG A 161 41.73 33.76 14.42
N TYR A 162 40.88 34.77 14.57
CA TYR A 162 41.15 36.12 14.05
C TYR A 162 42.33 36.82 14.74
N ARG A 163 42.53 36.60 16.05
CA ARG A 163 43.68 37.14 16.79
C ARG A 163 45.01 36.50 16.37
N GLN A 164 45.01 35.19 16.14
CA GLN A 164 46.20 34.46 15.69
C GLN A 164 46.55 34.79 14.23
N LEU A 165 45.56 34.86 13.34
CA LEU A 165 45.75 35.30 11.96
C LEU A 165 46.28 36.73 11.89
N ARG A 166 45.81 37.63 12.76
CA ARG A 166 46.30 39.01 12.84
C ARG A 166 47.76 39.09 13.31
N LYS A 167 48.14 38.31 14.33
CA LYS A 167 49.52 38.22 14.81
C LYS A 167 50.48 37.59 13.78
N MET A 168 50.01 36.59 13.03
CA MET A 168 50.77 35.98 11.93
C MET A 168 51.01 37.00 10.82
N LYS A 169 49.97 37.76 10.44
CA LYS A 169 50.06 38.79 9.40
C LYS A 169 50.93 39.98 9.83
N GLU A 170 50.88 40.37 11.11
CA GLU A 170 51.77 41.38 11.69
C GLU A 170 53.23 40.91 11.75
N ALA A 171 53.48 39.62 12.00
CA ALA A 171 54.81 39.02 11.97
C ALA A 171 55.36 38.86 10.52
N GLU A 172 54.50 38.58 9.55
CA GLU A 172 54.83 38.55 8.12
C GLU A 172 55.21 39.94 7.61
N LEU A 173 54.43 40.97 7.95
CA LEU A 173 54.72 42.36 7.64
C LEU A 173 55.99 42.88 8.34
N ALA A 174 56.32 42.35 9.53
CA ALA A 174 57.58 42.67 10.22
C ALA A 174 58.78 42.04 9.51
N LYS A 175 58.67 40.79 9.03
CA LYS A 175 59.71 40.13 8.23
C LYS A 175 59.92 40.80 6.88
N GLU A 176 58.86 41.21 6.20
CA GLU A 176 58.97 41.97 4.95
C GLU A 176 59.63 43.35 5.15
N ARG A 177 59.50 43.95 6.34
CA ARG A 177 60.21 45.20 6.68
C ARG A 177 61.69 44.96 6.96
N GLU A 178 62.02 43.89 7.69
CA GLU A 178 63.42 43.48 7.92
C GLU A 178 64.12 43.07 6.61
N GLU A 179 63.42 42.41 5.68
CA GLU A 179 63.96 42.06 4.36
C GLU A 179 64.13 43.27 3.42
N LYS A 180 63.26 44.30 3.55
CA LYS A 180 63.40 45.56 2.82
C LYS A 180 64.47 46.50 3.41
N GLU A 181 64.74 46.42 4.71
CA GLU A 181 65.85 47.13 5.35
C GLU A 181 67.21 46.44 5.11
N ALA A 182 67.22 45.13 4.83
CA ALA A 182 68.44 44.37 4.49
C ALA A 182 68.89 44.54 3.03
N ASN A 183 67.96 44.84 2.11
CA ASN A 183 68.23 45.06 0.69
C ASN A 183 68.01 46.55 0.36
N GLY A 184 69.01 47.38 0.63
CA GLY A 184 68.96 48.81 0.35
C GLY A 184 68.75 49.10 -1.15
N GLU A 185 67.52 49.43 -1.53
CA GLU A 185 67.18 50.02 -2.83
C GLU A 185 66.19 51.18 -2.62
N ASP A 186 66.62 52.36 -3.05
CA ASP A 186 65.99 53.66 -2.91
C ASP A 186 64.69 53.82 -3.73
N ASP A 187 63.79 54.62 -3.15
CA ASP A 187 62.51 55.11 -3.68
C ASP A 187 62.56 55.69 -5.11
N LYS A 188 61.64 55.24 -6.00
CA LYS A 188 60.96 56.13 -6.95
C LYS A 188 59.48 55.77 -7.14
N LYS A 189 58.64 56.75 -6.76
CA LYS A 189 57.20 56.87 -7.00
C LYS A 189 56.88 56.93 -8.50
N GLU A 190 55.74 56.36 -8.90
CA GLU A 190 54.90 57.02 -9.92
C GLU A 190 53.42 56.58 -9.85
N SER A 191 52.58 57.51 -10.27
CA SER A 191 51.19 57.81 -9.89
C SER A 191 50.07 56.94 -10.50
N LEU A 192 48.95 56.87 -9.77
CA LEU A 192 47.62 56.45 -10.23
C LEU A 192 46.99 57.44 -11.23
N PRO A 193 46.20 56.95 -12.22
CA PRO A 193 45.12 57.72 -12.87
C PRO A 193 43.71 57.22 -12.49
N PRO A 194 42.65 58.00 -12.79
CA PRO A 194 41.48 58.16 -11.92
C PRO A 194 40.25 57.32 -12.24
N ILE A 195 39.40 57.20 -11.21
CA ILE A 195 38.09 56.54 -11.17
C ILE A 195 37.06 57.24 -12.09
N LYS A 196 36.35 56.46 -12.92
CA LYS A 196 35.04 56.83 -13.50
C LYS A 196 33.92 56.03 -12.81
N LYS A 197 32.78 56.71 -12.63
CA LYS A 197 31.58 56.31 -11.89
C LYS A 197 30.88 55.05 -12.46
N PRO A 198 30.10 54.34 -11.64
CA PRO A 198 29.54 53.04 -11.99
C PRO A 198 28.21 53.16 -12.75
N SER A 199 28.12 52.45 -13.87
CA SER A 199 26.86 52.02 -14.49
C SER A 199 26.70 50.51 -14.26
N GLU A 200 25.54 50.14 -13.73
CA GLU A 200 24.88 48.83 -13.82
C GLU A 200 25.72 47.59 -13.44
N SER A 201 25.59 47.17 -12.19
CA SER A 201 26.05 45.87 -11.70
C SER A 201 25.22 44.74 -12.29
N GLN A 202 25.76 44.11 -13.34
CA GLN A 202 25.60 42.69 -13.58
C GLN A 202 26.16 41.91 -12.38
N SER A 203 25.33 41.07 -11.75
CA SER A 203 25.81 40.02 -10.86
C SER A 203 26.29 38.86 -11.72
N ASP A 204 27.60 38.61 -11.66
CA ASP A 204 28.30 37.57 -12.38
C ASP A 204 28.00 36.17 -11.82
N ASP A 205 28.23 35.21 -12.70
CA ASP A 205 27.60 33.93 -12.86
C ASP A 205 28.26 32.80 -12.04
N GLY A 206 27.53 31.70 -11.89
CA GLY A 206 27.96 30.46 -11.28
C GLY A 206 27.35 29.23 -11.92
N SER A 207 27.02 29.23 -13.22
CA SER A 207 27.17 28.05 -14.11
C SER A 207 26.88 28.41 -15.58
N THR A 208 27.90 28.83 -16.33
CA THR A 208 27.77 29.14 -17.75
C THR A 208 27.69 27.85 -18.57
N MET A 209 26.48 27.37 -18.83
CA MET A 209 26.18 26.51 -19.99
C MET A 209 26.26 27.39 -21.25
N ASP A 210 27.02 26.93 -22.24
CA ASP A 210 27.30 27.62 -23.48
C ASP A 210 26.00 28.00 -24.23
N LYS A 211 25.76 29.29 -24.47
CA LYS A 211 24.55 29.83 -25.15
C LYS A 211 24.33 29.21 -26.54
N SER A 212 25.39 28.71 -27.17
CA SER A 212 25.33 28.02 -28.47
C SER A 212 24.60 26.66 -28.40
N GLN A 213 24.80 25.89 -27.32
CA GLN A 213 24.20 24.56 -27.14
C GLN A 213 22.71 24.63 -26.80
N PHE A 214 22.30 25.63 -26.00
CA PHE A 214 20.90 25.83 -25.64
C PHE A 214 20.04 26.19 -26.86
N SER A 215 20.54 27.06 -27.75
CA SER A 215 19.84 27.39 -29.00
C SER A 215 19.68 26.17 -29.92
N SER A 216 20.70 25.31 -30.00
CA SER A 216 20.64 24.08 -30.80
C SER A 216 19.59 23.08 -30.28
N GLN A 217 19.41 22.97 -28.96
CA GLN A 217 18.43 22.07 -28.37
C GLN A 217 16.99 22.50 -28.66
N VAL A 218 16.68 23.80 -28.52
CA VAL A 218 15.34 24.34 -28.81
C VAL A 218 15.00 24.18 -30.30
N ASP A 219 15.97 24.41 -31.19
CA ASP A 219 15.81 24.22 -32.63
C ASP A 219 15.55 22.76 -33.00
N ASN A 220 16.27 21.82 -32.36
CA ASN A 220 16.06 20.39 -32.56
C ASN A 220 14.70 19.92 -32.01
N ASP A 221 14.27 20.48 -30.88
CA ASP A 221 12.97 20.19 -30.28
C ASP A 221 11.82 20.67 -31.19
N ALA A 222 11.92 21.89 -31.73
CA ALA A 222 10.94 22.43 -32.68
C ALA A 222 10.86 21.61 -33.97
N LYS A 223 12.01 21.21 -34.55
CA LYS A 223 12.05 20.34 -35.74
C LYS A 223 11.44 18.96 -35.50
N ALA A 224 11.66 18.38 -34.32
CA ALA A 224 11.10 17.08 -33.97
C ALA A 224 9.57 17.15 -33.87
N LEU A 225 9.04 18.20 -33.25
CA LEU A 225 7.59 18.42 -33.15
C LEU A 225 6.95 18.72 -34.51
N PHE A 226 7.65 19.42 -35.41
CA PHE A 226 7.19 19.63 -36.79
C PHE A 226 7.01 18.30 -37.54
N LYS A 227 7.93 17.35 -37.35
CA LYS A 227 7.80 16.02 -37.97
C LYS A 227 6.57 15.27 -37.46
N VAL A 228 6.27 15.36 -36.17
CA VAL A 228 5.06 14.75 -35.58
C VAL A 228 3.80 15.42 -36.14
N ALA A 229 3.77 16.75 -36.23
CA ALA A 229 2.64 17.48 -36.82
C ALA A 229 2.38 17.14 -38.30
N LYS A 230 3.37 16.58 -39.01
CA LYS A 230 3.24 16.13 -40.40
C LYS A 230 3.13 14.61 -40.56
N ASP A 231 2.87 13.90 -39.47
CA ASP A 231 2.77 12.42 -39.43
C ASP A 231 4.05 11.71 -39.96
N LEU A 232 5.21 12.34 -39.75
CA LEU A 232 6.53 11.83 -40.14
C LEU A 232 7.28 11.16 -38.97
N ALA A 233 6.71 11.17 -37.76
CA ALA A 233 7.28 10.59 -36.56
C ALA A 233 6.19 10.22 -35.56
N GLN A 234 6.43 9.16 -34.77
CA GLN A 234 5.51 8.73 -33.73
C GLN A 234 5.41 9.77 -32.59
N PRO A 235 4.20 10.14 -32.16
CA PRO A 235 3.99 11.24 -31.22
C PRO A 235 4.50 10.95 -29.81
N GLU A 236 4.39 9.72 -29.29
CA GLU A 236 4.55 9.49 -27.85
C GLU A 236 5.98 9.77 -27.36
N ASP A 237 6.98 9.20 -28.03
CA ASP A 237 8.39 9.35 -27.64
C ASP A 237 8.89 10.79 -27.84
N VAL A 238 8.39 11.47 -28.88
CA VAL A 238 8.74 12.85 -29.17
C VAL A 238 8.10 13.78 -28.14
N PHE A 239 6.82 13.60 -27.79
CA PHE A 239 6.17 14.38 -26.73
C PHE A 239 6.89 14.19 -25.39
N ILE A 240 7.23 12.95 -25.03
CA ILE A 240 7.95 12.65 -23.78
C ILE A 240 9.30 13.39 -23.74
N ARG A 241 10.10 13.24 -24.80
CA ARG A 241 11.46 13.80 -24.85
C ARG A 241 11.48 15.32 -24.99
N ASN A 242 10.57 15.88 -25.78
CA ASN A 242 10.62 17.26 -26.24
C ASN A 242 9.62 18.18 -25.50
N LEU A 243 8.57 17.65 -24.86
CA LEU A 243 7.60 18.44 -24.06
C LEU A 243 7.55 18.00 -22.59
N VAL A 244 7.26 16.74 -22.27
CA VAL A 244 7.05 16.28 -20.87
C VAL A 244 8.28 16.55 -20.01
N ARG A 245 9.48 16.21 -20.51
CA ARG A 245 10.76 16.42 -19.82
C ARG A 245 11.25 17.88 -19.78
N ARG A 246 10.62 18.78 -20.52
CA ARG A 246 10.93 20.21 -20.50
C ARG A 246 10.16 20.94 -19.40
N THR A 247 10.73 22.03 -18.92
CA THR A 247 10.02 22.96 -18.01
C THR A 247 9.06 23.84 -18.80
N PRO A 248 8.03 24.45 -18.17
CA PRO A 248 7.11 25.37 -18.84
C PRO A 248 7.83 26.50 -19.60
N ALA A 249 8.85 27.09 -18.98
CA ALA A 249 9.66 28.13 -19.61
C ALA A 249 10.40 27.64 -20.86
N GLN A 250 10.85 26.38 -20.88
CA GLN A 250 11.46 25.77 -22.06
C GLN A 250 10.42 25.48 -23.15
N ARG A 251 9.24 24.95 -22.80
CA ARG A 251 8.14 24.70 -23.75
C ARG A 251 7.67 25.99 -24.43
N LYS A 252 7.61 27.10 -23.69
CA LYS A 252 7.31 28.43 -24.23
C LYS A 252 8.34 28.85 -25.28
N LYS A 253 9.64 28.74 -24.97
CA LYS A 253 10.73 29.03 -25.92
C LYS A 253 10.68 28.14 -27.16
N ILE A 254 10.33 26.85 -27.01
CA ILE A 254 10.16 25.92 -28.14
C ILE A 254 9.00 26.39 -29.04
N SER A 255 7.88 26.83 -28.44
CA SER A 255 6.73 27.33 -29.18
C SER A 255 7.03 28.63 -29.92
N GLU A 256 7.72 29.57 -29.27
CA GLU A 256 8.20 30.82 -29.88
C GLU A 256 9.16 30.53 -31.04
N ARG A 257 10.12 29.64 -30.82
CA ARG A 257 11.10 29.27 -31.85
C ARG A 257 10.47 28.54 -33.03
N PHE A 258 9.49 27.67 -32.78
CA PHE A 258 8.73 27.01 -33.85
C PHE A 258 8.00 28.04 -34.72
N LYS A 259 7.38 29.05 -34.09
CA LYS A 259 6.73 30.16 -34.81
C LYS A 259 7.72 30.97 -35.63
N GLU A 260 8.91 31.24 -35.12
CA GLU A 260 9.97 31.90 -35.89
C GLU A 260 10.44 31.07 -37.09
N MET A 261 10.62 29.77 -36.90
CA MET A 261 11.17 28.88 -37.94
C MET A 261 10.19 28.57 -39.07
N TYR A 262 8.91 28.40 -38.73
CA TYR A 262 7.90 27.91 -39.67
C TYR A 262 6.78 28.92 -39.96
N SER A 263 6.71 30.04 -39.23
CA SER A 263 5.60 31.00 -39.31
C SER A 263 4.22 30.39 -39.02
N LEU A 264 4.20 29.26 -38.29
CA LEU A 264 3.01 28.50 -37.91
C LEU A 264 2.90 28.42 -36.39
N ASP A 265 1.68 28.25 -35.89
CA ASP A 265 1.44 28.02 -34.47
C ASP A 265 1.62 26.53 -34.12
N LEU A 266 2.47 26.23 -33.13
CA LEU A 266 2.82 24.86 -32.77
C LEU A 266 1.61 24.05 -32.30
N ALA A 267 0.74 24.64 -31.47
CA ALA A 267 -0.43 23.94 -30.95
C ALA A 267 -1.38 23.58 -32.09
N SER A 268 -1.69 24.56 -32.95
CA SER A 268 -2.60 24.39 -34.10
C SER A 268 -2.11 23.31 -35.07
N GLU A 269 -0.81 23.26 -35.37
CA GLU A 269 -0.22 22.24 -36.25
C GLU A 269 -0.21 20.84 -35.62
N LEU A 270 -0.01 20.74 -34.30
CA LEU A 270 -0.08 19.43 -33.62
C LEU A 270 -1.50 18.88 -33.59
N ARG A 271 -2.52 19.73 -33.42
CA ARG A 271 -3.93 19.30 -33.47
C ARG A 271 -4.31 18.77 -34.85
N SER A 272 -3.92 19.49 -35.90
CA SER A 272 -4.23 19.08 -37.27
C SER A 272 -3.54 17.76 -37.67
N GLY A 273 -2.34 17.50 -37.11
CA GLY A 273 -1.57 16.29 -37.40
C GLY A 273 -1.95 15.05 -36.59
N LEU A 274 -2.42 15.20 -35.34
CA LEU A 274 -2.60 14.08 -34.40
C LEU A 274 -4.06 13.73 -34.09
N GLY A 275 -5.01 14.59 -34.43
CA GLY A 275 -6.43 14.39 -34.15
C GLY A 275 -6.86 14.81 -32.73
N GLU A 276 -8.16 14.77 -32.49
CA GLU A 276 -8.83 15.31 -31.29
C GLU A 276 -8.39 14.62 -29.99
N ASP A 277 -8.02 13.34 -30.06
CA ASP A 277 -7.50 12.53 -28.95
C ASP A 277 -6.32 13.18 -28.20
N TRP A 278 -5.54 14.03 -28.89
CA TRP A 278 -4.36 14.68 -28.32
C TRP A 278 -4.63 16.08 -27.76
N ASP A 279 -5.82 16.64 -28.00
CA ASP A 279 -6.13 18.04 -27.67
C ASP A 279 -5.90 18.36 -26.20
N CYS A 280 -6.39 17.52 -25.30
CA CYS A 280 -6.23 17.72 -23.86
C CYS A 280 -4.76 17.77 -23.43
N VAL A 281 -3.91 16.89 -23.99
CA VAL A 281 -2.47 16.82 -23.65
C VAL A 281 -1.70 17.98 -24.28
N ILE A 282 -2.03 18.35 -25.52
CA ILE A 282 -1.44 19.51 -26.22
C ILE A 282 -1.75 20.79 -25.45
N ASP A 283 -3.03 20.98 -25.09
CA ASP A 283 -3.49 22.11 -24.30
C ASP A 283 -2.77 22.19 -22.96
N ALA A 284 -2.76 21.10 -22.20
CA ALA A 284 -2.17 21.08 -20.87
C ALA A 284 -0.65 21.32 -20.89
N LEU A 285 0.08 20.84 -21.89
CA LEU A 285 1.54 20.96 -21.95
C LEU A 285 2.02 22.29 -22.53
N LEU A 286 1.34 22.85 -23.54
CA LEU A 286 1.79 24.05 -24.26
C LEU A 286 1.22 25.35 -23.71
N LYS A 287 0.03 25.32 -23.11
CA LYS A 287 -0.50 26.50 -22.43
C LYS A 287 0.28 26.77 -21.15
N SER A 288 0.32 28.05 -20.76
CA SER A 288 0.93 28.41 -19.49
C SER A 288 0.11 27.85 -18.32
N LYS A 289 0.75 27.53 -17.19
CA LYS A 289 0.07 27.12 -15.96
C LYS A 289 -1.08 28.07 -15.60
N ALA A 290 -0.86 29.37 -15.77
CA ALA A 290 -1.82 30.43 -15.50
C ALA A 290 -3.02 30.38 -16.47
N THR A 291 -2.80 30.10 -17.76
CA THR A 291 -3.86 29.96 -18.77
C THR A 291 -4.73 28.72 -18.51
N GLY A 292 -4.11 27.56 -18.23
CA GLY A 292 -4.87 26.35 -17.90
C GLY A 292 -5.71 26.52 -16.62
N SER A 293 -5.14 27.16 -15.60
CA SER A 293 -5.84 27.47 -14.36
C SER A 293 -6.94 28.52 -14.55
N ALA A 294 -6.75 29.49 -15.46
CA ALA A 294 -7.76 30.51 -15.79
C ALA A 294 -8.99 29.87 -16.45
N LYS A 295 -8.78 28.93 -17.38
CA LYS A 295 -9.86 28.19 -18.02
C LYS A 295 -10.65 27.35 -17.02
N LEU A 296 -9.96 26.55 -16.20
CA LEU A 296 -10.62 25.75 -15.16
C LEU A 296 -11.40 26.62 -14.15
N LEU A 297 -10.86 27.79 -13.79
CA LEU A 297 -11.56 28.72 -12.90
C LEU A 297 -12.80 29.33 -13.55
N HIS A 298 -12.72 29.68 -14.84
CA HIS A 298 -13.86 30.20 -15.59
C HIS A 298 -14.99 29.16 -15.66
N ASP A 299 -14.66 27.95 -16.12
CA ASP A 299 -15.61 26.85 -16.26
C ASP A 299 -16.25 26.51 -14.90
N ALA A 300 -15.45 26.47 -13.82
CA ALA A 300 -15.96 26.26 -12.47
C ALA A 300 -16.93 27.36 -11.99
N LEU A 301 -16.66 28.63 -12.32
CA LEU A 301 -17.56 29.74 -11.98
C LEU A 301 -18.84 29.74 -12.81
N GLU A 302 -18.80 29.23 -14.05
CA GLU A 302 -20.00 29.08 -14.89
C GLU A 302 -20.89 27.91 -14.45
N GLU A 303 -20.27 26.79 -14.07
CA GLU A 303 -20.97 25.58 -13.64
C GLU A 303 -21.41 25.61 -12.16
N GLY A 304 -20.88 26.56 -11.37
CA GLY A 304 -21.13 26.64 -9.93
C GLY A 304 -20.32 25.63 -9.12
N ASP A 305 -19.20 25.11 -9.65
CA ASP A 305 -18.25 24.26 -8.92
C ASP A 305 -17.34 25.12 -8.02
N TYR A 306 -17.91 25.62 -6.93
CA TYR A 306 -17.18 26.41 -5.95
C TYR A 306 -16.01 25.67 -5.28
N PRO A 307 -16.10 24.34 -4.98
CA PRO A 307 -14.94 23.56 -4.54
C PRO A 307 -13.73 23.68 -5.48
N MET A 308 -13.93 23.58 -6.79
CA MET A 308 -12.85 23.77 -7.77
C MET A 308 -12.31 25.21 -7.76
N ALA A 309 -13.20 26.21 -7.74
CA ALA A 309 -12.77 27.61 -7.71
C ALA A 309 -11.94 27.93 -6.46
N VAL A 310 -12.34 27.42 -5.29
CA VAL A 310 -11.59 27.53 -4.04
C VAL A 310 -10.23 26.84 -4.15
N GLU A 311 -10.18 25.63 -4.69
CA GLU A 311 -8.94 24.86 -4.85
C GLU A 311 -7.91 25.62 -5.71
N ILE A 312 -8.33 26.16 -6.85
CA ILE A 312 -7.47 26.93 -7.75
C ILE A 312 -6.97 28.19 -7.04
N LEU A 313 -7.88 28.98 -6.46
CA LEU A 313 -7.51 30.27 -5.84
C LEU A 313 -6.68 30.09 -4.57
N PHE A 314 -6.98 29.09 -3.73
CA PHE A 314 -6.32 28.88 -2.45
C PHE A 314 -4.91 28.27 -2.55
N THR A 315 -4.71 27.36 -3.52
CA THR A 315 -3.42 26.67 -3.73
C THR A 315 -2.44 27.50 -4.57
N CYS A 316 -2.90 28.57 -5.22
CA CYS A 316 -2.04 29.54 -5.89
C CYS A 316 -1.25 30.37 -4.87
N LYS A 317 0.04 30.59 -5.16
CA LYS A 317 0.85 31.60 -4.48
C LYS A 317 0.42 32.99 -4.95
N ASN A 318 0.68 34.02 -4.14
CA ASN A 318 0.36 35.41 -4.47
C ASN A 318 1.01 35.84 -5.81
N THR A 319 2.22 35.35 -6.12
CA THR A 319 2.88 35.57 -7.42
C THR A 319 2.15 34.89 -8.57
N ASP A 320 1.79 33.62 -8.41
CA ASP A 320 1.11 32.82 -9.43
C ASP A 320 -0.31 33.34 -9.69
N LEU A 321 -0.96 33.90 -8.66
CA LEU A 321 -2.29 34.49 -8.75
C LEU A 321 -2.29 35.80 -9.57
N ALA A 322 -1.18 36.54 -9.58
CA ALA A 322 -1.02 37.70 -10.46
C ALA A 322 -0.94 37.26 -11.93
N ASP A 323 -0.19 36.19 -12.22
CA ASP A 323 -0.11 35.60 -13.56
C ASP A 323 -1.46 35.01 -14.02
N LEU A 324 -2.19 34.38 -13.09
CA LEU A 324 -3.55 33.87 -13.29
C LEU A 324 -4.52 34.99 -13.71
N ARG A 325 -4.53 36.11 -12.96
CA ARG A 325 -5.35 37.29 -13.29
C ARG A 325 -5.01 37.85 -14.68
N GLY A 326 -3.72 37.93 -15.01
CA GLY A 326 -3.26 38.37 -16.32
C GLY A 326 -3.77 37.47 -17.44
N SER A 327 -3.64 36.15 -17.27
CA SER A 327 -4.11 35.15 -18.25
C SER A 327 -5.62 35.15 -18.40
N PHE A 328 -6.37 35.21 -17.29
CA PHE A 328 -7.84 35.26 -17.30
C PHE A 328 -8.35 36.49 -18.04
N ARG A 329 -7.75 37.66 -17.79
CA ARG A 329 -8.09 38.90 -18.52
C ARG A 329 -7.78 38.81 -20.00
N GLN A 330 -6.68 38.15 -20.37
CA GLN A 330 -6.31 37.98 -21.77
C GLN A 330 -7.26 37.04 -22.51
N GLU A 331 -7.71 35.96 -21.87
CA GLU A 331 -8.53 34.93 -22.50
C GLU A 331 -10.02 35.32 -22.57
N TYR A 332 -10.56 35.93 -21.51
CA TYR A 332 -11.99 36.23 -21.38
C TYR A 332 -12.34 37.72 -21.48
N SER A 333 -11.34 38.60 -21.62
CA SER A 333 -11.54 40.07 -21.61
C SER A 333 -12.27 40.61 -20.36
N GLN A 334 -12.30 39.83 -19.28
CA GLN A 334 -12.90 40.17 -17.99
C GLN A 334 -11.91 39.93 -16.85
N SER A 335 -12.12 40.58 -15.70
CA SER A 335 -11.36 40.28 -14.49
C SER A 335 -12.01 39.15 -13.68
N ILE A 336 -11.19 38.38 -12.97
CA ILE A 336 -11.68 37.36 -12.03
C ILE A 336 -12.66 37.99 -11.03
N ASP A 337 -12.36 39.17 -10.50
CA ASP A 337 -13.22 39.88 -9.55
C ASP A 337 -14.60 40.24 -10.14
N THR A 338 -14.65 40.67 -11.41
CA THR A 338 -15.92 40.97 -12.08
C THR A 338 -16.74 39.71 -12.30
N THR A 339 -16.10 38.63 -12.78
CA THR A 339 -16.79 37.36 -13.03
C THR A 339 -17.31 36.73 -11.73
N ILE A 340 -16.53 36.76 -10.64
CA ILE A 340 -17.00 36.31 -9.31
C ILE A 340 -18.23 37.13 -8.88
N ASN A 341 -18.19 38.46 -8.99
CA ASN A 341 -19.31 39.30 -8.59
C ASN A 341 -20.58 39.11 -9.43
N GLU A 342 -20.43 38.76 -10.71
CA GLU A 342 -21.55 38.53 -11.63
C GLU A 342 -22.15 37.12 -11.51
N LYS A 343 -21.33 36.11 -11.20
CA LYS A 343 -21.71 34.68 -11.26
C LYS A 343 -21.97 34.06 -9.89
N THR A 344 -21.66 34.73 -8.78
CA THR A 344 -21.76 34.16 -7.44
C THR A 344 -22.51 35.08 -6.48
N GLU A 345 -23.24 34.48 -5.53
CA GLU A 345 -23.95 35.17 -4.44
C GLU A 345 -23.23 34.96 -3.11
N ASP A 346 -23.58 35.72 -2.07
CA ASP A 346 -23.02 35.49 -0.72
C ASP A 346 -23.69 34.26 -0.08
N PRO A 347 -22.94 33.41 0.65
CA PRO A 347 -21.57 33.61 1.17
C PRO A 347 -20.41 33.21 0.24
N GLU A 348 -20.65 32.48 -0.85
CA GLU A 348 -19.63 31.99 -1.79
C GLU A 348 -18.82 33.11 -2.42
N ARG A 349 -19.48 34.20 -2.83
CA ARG A 349 -18.85 35.40 -3.40
C ARG A 349 -17.80 35.99 -2.46
N SER A 350 -18.15 36.16 -1.19
CA SER A 350 -17.26 36.72 -0.17
C SER A 350 -16.02 35.85 0.08
N LEU A 351 -16.18 34.52 0.05
CA LEU A 351 -15.07 33.57 0.15
C LEU A 351 -14.16 33.64 -1.06
N LEU A 352 -14.72 33.51 -2.27
CA LEU A 352 -13.94 33.51 -3.51
C LEU A 352 -13.25 34.85 -3.74
N ALA A 353 -13.91 35.98 -3.49
CA ALA A 353 -13.31 37.31 -3.55
C ALA A 353 -12.18 37.48 -2.53
N THR A 354 -12.29 36.85 -1.35
CA THR A 354 -11.22 36.86 -0.34
C THR A 354 -9.99 36.11 -0.83
N LEU A 355 -10.18 34.92 -1.40
CA LEU A 355 -9.09 34.10 -1.95
C LEU A 355 -8.47 34.75 -3.19
N ALA A 356 -9.31 35.34 -4.04
CA ALA A 356 -8.89 35.99 -5.28
C ALA A 356 -8.09 37.27 -5.06
N LYS A 357 -8.03 37.86 -3.86
CA LYS A 357 -7.22 39.07 -3.58
C LYS A 357 -5.71 38.81 -3.66
N GLY A 358 -5.25 37.64 -3.20
CA GLY A 358 -3.84 37.27 -3.22
C GLY A 358 -2.97 38.11 -2.28
N ASP A 359 -3.51 38.54 -1.14
CA ASP A 359 -2.84 39.31 -0.09
C ASP A 359 -2.53 38.47 1.16
N ARG A 360 -2.60 37.13 1.05
CA ARG A 360 -2.39 36.20 2.17
C ARG A 360 -0.95 36.23 2.67
N ASP A 361 -0.76 36.10 3.99
CA ASP A 361 0.56 35.83 4.57
C ASP A 361 1.09 34.46 4.13
N GLU A 362 2.18 34.43 3.37
CA GLU A 362 2.86 33.21 2.92
C GLU A 362 3.97 32.74 3.87
N SER A 363 4.12 33.36 5.04
CA SER A 363 5.07 32.91 6.05
C SER A 363 4.69 31.56 6.65
N ASN A 364 5.67 30.83 7.16
CA ASN A 364 5.45 29.57 7.89
C ASN A 364 5.54 29.76 9.41
N LYS A 365 5.44 31.01 9.91
CA LYS A 365 5.59 31.30 11.34
C LYS A 365 4.24 31.12 12.03
N VAL A 366 4.23 30.36 13.12
CA VAL A 366 3.05 30.20 13.97
C VAL A 366 3.35 30.82 15.31
N ASP A 367 2.44 31.66 15.79
CA ASP A 367 2.45 32.18 17.15
C ASP A 367 1.34 31.48 17.92
N GLU A 368 1.75 30.51 18.75
CA GLU A 368 0.86 29.61 19.50
C GLU A 368 -0.13 30.39 20.37
N SER A 369 0.28 31.49 21.01
CA SER A 369 -0.60 32.28 21.88
C SER A 369 -1.72 32.96 21.07
N THR A 370 -1.37 33.49 19.90
CA THR A 370 -2.39 34.07 19.01
C THR A 370 -3.27 33.01 18.37
N ALA A 371 -2.78 31.78 18.16
CA ALA A 371 -3.56 30.68 17.63
C ALA A 371 -4.61 30.18 18.64
N GLU A 372 -4.27 30.12 19.92
CA GLU A 372 -5.22 29.84 21.01
C GLU A 372 -6.32 30.89 21.05
N THR A 373 -5.95 32.17 21.03
CA THR A 373 -6.93 33.27 21.05
C THR A 373 -7.83 33.23 19.80
N ASP A 374 -7.27 33.03 18.62
CA ASP A 374 -8.02 32.94 17.36
C ASP A 374 -8.98 31.73 17.34
N ALA A 375 -8.61 30.60 17.97
CA ALA A 375 -9.44 29.40 18.07
C ALA A 375 -10.59 29.57 19.06
N GLU A 376 -10.32 30.17 20.22
CA GLU A 376 -11.33 30.53 21.22
C GLU A 376 -12.32 31.55 20.62
N ASP A 377 -11.82 32.61 19.98
CA ASP A 377 -12.63 33.60 19.26
C ASP A 377 -13.53 32.95 18.20
N LEU A 378 -13.00 32.00 17.42
CA LEU A 378 -13.76 31.29 16.39
C LEU A 378 -14.87 30.44 17.01
N TYR A 379 -14.60 29.80 18.15
CA TYR A 379 -15.57 29.00 18.90
C TYR A 379 -16.67 29.86 19.54
N GLU A 380 -16.30 30.94 20.22
CA GLU A 380 -17.24 31.80 20.94
C GLU A 380 -18.13 32.65 20.01
N SER A 381 -17.75 32.79 18.73
CA SER A 381 -18.51 33.61 17.77
C SER A 381 -19.91 33.08 17.44
N GLY A 382 -20.23 31.83 17.77
CA GLY A 382 -21.57 31.27 17.61
C GLY A 382 -22.03 31.17 16.15
N ASP A 383 -23.29 31.52 15.89
CA ASP A 383 -23.93 31.40 14.57
C ASP A 383 -23.32 32.36 13.54
N GLY A 384 -23.03 31.84 12.34
CA GLY A 384 -22.44 32.62 11.24
C GLY A 384 -20.92 32.73 11.27
N ARG A 385 -20.23 32.02 12.17
CA ARG A 385 -18.76 32.01 12.29
C ARG A 385 -18.02 31.57 11.02
N TRP A 386 -18.66 30.73 10.20
CA TRP A 386 -18.14 30.19 8.94
C TRP A 386 -18.62 30.95 7.69
N SER A 387 -19.83 31.50 7.72
CA SER A 387 -20.55 31.96 6.52
C SER A 387 -20.78 33.47 6.45
N SER A 388 -20.71 34.21 7.56
CA SER A 388 -20.86 35.67 7.50
C SER A 388 -19.64 36.30 6.81
N ASP A 389 -19.87 37.33 6.00
CA ASP A 389 -18.86 38.25 5.45
C ASP A 389 -18.01 38.94 6.54
N ALA A 390 -18.59 39.11 7.73
CA ALA A 390 -17.93 39.53 8.98
C ALA A 390 -17.44 38.35 9.84
N GLY A 391 -17.64 37.11 9.38
CA GLY A 391 -17.30 35.87 10.08
C GLY A 391 -15.81 35.78 10.39
N LYS A 392 -15.48 35.29 11.58
CA LYS A 392 -14.10 35.18 12.06
C LYS A 392 -13.23 34.33 11.14
N PHE A 393 -13.78 33.29 10.51
CA PHE A 393 -13.00 32.41 9.64
C PHE A 393 -12.49 33.12 8.37
N LEU A 394 -13.34 33.92 7.69
CA LEU A 394 -12.91 34.73 6.55
C LEU A 394 -11.88 35.79 6.96
N LYS A 395 -12.00 36.34 8.16
CA LYS A 395 -10.97 37.24 8.72
C LYS A 395 -9.64 36.52 8.92
N LEU A 396 -9.65 35.31 9.46
CA LEU A 396 -8.46 34.48 9.63
C LEU A 396 -7.79 34.17 8.28
N LEU A 397 -8.57 33.83 7.25
CA LEU A 397 -8.05 33.58 5.90
C LEU A 397 -7.34 34.79 5.28
N ARG A 398 -7.73 36.02 5.66
CA ARG A 398 -7.10 37.27 5.19
C ARG A 398 -5.83 37.62 5.95
N THR A 399 -5.79 37.39 7.27
CA THR A 399 -4.75 37.93 8.14
C THR A 399 -3.70 36.92 8.57
N ARG A 400 -3.99 35.62 8.52
CA ARG A 400 -3.12 34.56 9.02
C ARG A 400 -2.56 33.72 7.88
N ASN A 401 -1.38 33.14 8.11
CA ASN A 401 -0.83 32.15 7.18
C ASN A 401 -1.47 30.77 7.36
N ASN A 402 -1.31 29.92 6.34
CA ASN A 402 -1.91 28.58 6.32
C ASN A 402 -1.50 27.71 7.51
N LYS A 403 -0.23 27.77 7.96
CA LYS A 403 0.23 26.95 9.08
C LYS A 403 -0.42 27.38 10.39
N HIS A 404 -0.60 28.68 10.58
CA HIS A 404 -1.33 29.23 11.71
C HIS A 404 -2.79 28.78 11.69
N ILE A 405 -3.47 28.84 10.54
CA ILE A 405 -4.87 28.40 10.41
C ILE A 405 -5.02 26.91 10.71
N THR A 406 -4.10 26.05 10.27
CA THR A 406 -4.10 24.63 10.63
C THR A 406 -4.05 24.42 12.15
N VAL A 407 -3.19 25.17 12.86
CA VAL A 407 -3.11 25.08 14.33
C VAL A 407 -4.40 25.59 14.99
N VAL A 408 -4.96 26.69 14.50
CA VAL A 408 -6.25 27.22 14.97
C VAL A 408 -7.37 26.19 14.82
N LEU A 409 -7.45 25.48 13.68
CA LEU A 409 -8.47 24.44 13.46
C LEU A 409 -8.29 23.21 14.39
N ASN A 410 -7.04 22.84 14.69
CA ASN A 410 -6.75 21.78 15.65
C ASN A 410 -7.13 22.18 17.09
N LEU A 411 -6.83 23.42 17.49
CA LEU A 411 -7.22 23.95 18.80
C LEU A 411 -8.75 24.11 18.90
N TYR A 412 -9.39 24.56 17.82
CA TYR A 412 -10.84 24.65 17.73
C TYR A 412 -11.50 23.29 18.01
N LYS A 413 -10.97 22.19 17.44
CA LYS A 413 -11.45 20.83 17.73
C LYS A 413 -11.39 20.49 19.22
N ILE A 414 -10.35 20.94 19.91
CA ILE A 414 -10.20 20.74 21.37
C ILE A 414 -11.25 21.54 22.14
N HIS A 415 -11.42 22.84 21.83
CA HIS A 415 -12.43 23.69 22.46
C HIS A 415 -13.86 23.20 22.18
N ASN A 416 -14.10 22.66 20.99
CA ASN A 416 -15.40 22.12 20.55
C ASN A 416 -15.62 20.66 20.96
N LYS A 417 -15.00 20.20 22.07
CA LYS A 417 -15.21 18.86 22.65
C LYS A 417 -14.96 17.70 21.67
N GLY A 418 -14.02 17.87 20.74
CA GLY A 418 -13.61 16.85 19.77
C GLY A 418 -14.32 16.92 18.42
N VAL A 419 -15.33 17.79 18.24
CA VAL A 419 -16.03 17.97 16.97
C VAL A 419 -15.15 18.73 15.98
N GLU A 420 -15.01 18.20 14.76
CA GLU A 420 -14.20 18.84 13.71
C GLU A 420 -14.91 20.04 13.06
N ALA A 421 -14.13 21.01 12.61
CA ALA A 421 -14.66 22.18 11.91
C ALA A 421 -15.51 21.82 10.68
N THR A 422 -15.14 20.78 9.94
CA THR A 422 -15.87 20.27 8.77
C THR A 422 -17.29 19.78 9.14
N GLU A 423 -17.47 19.19 10.32
CA GLU A 423 -18.79 18.76 10.77
C GLU A 423 -19.71 19.92 11.11
N ASP A 424 -19.19 20.95 11.77
CA ASP A 424 -19.96 22.15 12.10
C ASP A 424 -20.28 22.96 10.85
N ILE A 425 -19.34 23.07 9.90
CA ILE A 425 -19.59 23.69 8.60
C ILE A 425 -20.74 22.98 7.86
N ALA A 426 -20.76 21.65 7.85
CA ALA A 426 -21.83 20.88 7.21
C ALA A 426 -23.20 21.08 7.87
N ARG A 427 -23.24 21.41 9.17
CA ARG A 427 -24.49 21.67 9.91
C ARG A 427 -24.97 23.12 9.77
N GLU A 428 -24.04 24.07 9.73
CA GLU A 428 -24.34 25.51 9.85
C GLU A 428 -24.40 26.25 8.50
N CYS A 429 -23.83 25.67 7.44
CA CYS A 429 -23.75 26.31 6.13
C CYS A 429 -24.69 25.69 5.09
N SER A 430 -24.95 26.43 4.01
CA SER A 430 -25.56 25.86 2.80
C SER A 430 -24.67 24.73 2.26
N ARG A 431 -25.28 23.74 1.60
CA ARG A 431 -24.54 22.58 1.07
C ARG A 431 -23.41 22.98 0.12
N SER A 432 -23.67 23.91 -0.81
CA SER A 432 -22.68 24.42 -1.77
C SER A 432 -21.48 25.07 -1.07
N TYR A 433 -21.75 25.95 -0.11
CA TYR A 433 -20.70 26.65 0.65
C TYR A 433 -19.94 25.70 1.58
N ALA A 434 -20.64 24.73 2.20
CA ALA A 434 -20.02 23.72 3.04
C ALA A 434 -19.04 22.85 2.24
N GLU A 435 -19.41 22.45 1.02
CA GLU A 435 -18.53 21.71 0.11
C GLU A 435 -17.29 22.55 -0.26
N ALA A 436 -17.46 23.84 -0.55
CA ALA A 436 -16.37 24.77 -0.86
C ALA A 436 -15.40 24.99 0.32
N LEU A 437 -15.92 25.24 1.53
CA LEU A 437 -15.10 25.38 2.73
C LEU A 437 -14.42 24.07 3.13
N THR A 438 -15.08 22.93 2.94
CA THR A 438 -14.47 21.63 3.19
C THR A 438 -13.30 21.39 2.23
N ALA A 439 -13.43 21.77 0.95
CA ALA A 439 -12.32 21.72 0.00
C ALA A 439 -11.14 22.61 0.42
N LEU A 440 -11.41 23.81 0.96
CA LEU A 440 -10.39 24.69 1.54
C LEU A 440 -9.68 24.02 2.72
N ILE A 441 -10.44 23.49 3.68
CA ILE A 441 -9.90 22.87 4.90
C ILE A 441 -9.10 21.60 4.57
N ASN A 442 -9.55 20.81 3.60
CA ASN A 442 -8.80 19.66 3.11
C ASN A 442 -7.48 20.10 2.46
N SER A 443 -7.50 21.20 1.70
CA SER A 443 -6.30 21.80 1.10
C SER A 443 -5.31 22.33 2.15
N LEU A 444 -5.77 22.67 3.36
CA LEU A 444 -4.92 23.04 4.51
C LEU A 444 -4.24 21.84 5.17
N HIS A 445 -4.94 20.71 5.31
CA HIS A 445 -4.48 19.53 6.09
C HIS A 445 -3.67 18.51 5.28
N GLY A 446 -3.59 18.65 3.95
CA GLY A 446 -2.82 17.75 3.10
C GLY A 446 -3.28 17.82 1.65
N PRO A 447 -2.83 18.83 0.87
CA PRO A 447 -3.30 19.04 -0.49
C PRO A 447 -3.09 17.81 -1.39
N GLU A 448 -2.02 17.03 -1.14
CA GLU A 448 -1.74 15.77 -1.83
C GLU A 448 -2.85 14.71 -1.70
N ASN A 449 -3.54 14.63 -0.56
CA ASN A 449 -4.63 13.68 -0.34
C ASN A 449 -5.86 14.04 -1.15
N HIS A 450 -6.14 15.35 -1.27
CA HIS A 450 -7.24 15.87 -2.06
C HIS A 450 -6.98 15.66 -3.56
N PHE A 451 -5.78 16.03 -4.04
CA PHE A 451 -5.42 15.83 -5.44
C PHE A 451 -5.42 14.35 -5.83
N ALA A 452 -4.95 13.45 -4.95
CA ALA A 452 -5.02 12.01 -5.19
C ALA A 452 -6.46 11.54 -5.42
N GLU A 453 -7.41 12.05 -4.64
CA GLU A 453 -8.81 11.71 -4.75
C GLU A 453 -9.47 12.27 -6.01
N ARG A 454 -9.14 13.50 -6.39
CA ARG A 454 -9.60 14.06 -7.68
C ARG A 454 -9.04 13.29 -8.86
N LEU A 455 -7.73 13.02 -8.86
CA LEU A 455 -7.10 12.23 -9.93
C LEU A 455 -7.76 10.86 -10.08
N PHE A 456 -8.19 10.23 -8.99
CA PHE A 456 -8.96 8.98 -9.03
C PHE A 456 -10.35 9.17 -9.65
N ARG A 457 -11.09 10.19 -9.23
CA ARG A 457 -12.48 10.45 -9.66
C ARG A 457 -12.60 10.89 -11.11
N THR A 458 -11.67 11.71 -11.58
CA THR A 458 -11.74 12.34 -12.92
C THR A 458 -10.96 11.56 -13.97
N MET A 459 -10.37 10.40 -13.59
CA MET A 459 -9.44 9.62 -14.39
C MET A 459 -9.99 9.21 -15.76
N SER A 460 -9.73 10.05 -16.75
CA SER A 460 -10.05 9.82 -18.15
C SER A 460 -9.08 10.61 -19.04
N PRO A 461 -8.51 10.00 -20.10
CA PRO A 461 -7.54 10.66 -20.97
C PRO A 461 -8.13 11.81 -21.79
N THR A 462 -9.45 11.84 -21.95
CA THR A 462 -10.21 12.87 -22.66
C THR A 462 -10.80 13.92 -21.73
N ASN A 463 -10.66 13.76 -20.40
CA ASN A 463 -11.14 14.75 -19.44
C ASN A 463 -10.07 15.85 -19.26
N PRO A 464 -10.35 17.11 -19.67
CA PRO A 464 -9.40 18.21 -19.54
C PRO A 464 -8.98 18.47 -18.10
N GLU A 465 -9.90 18.27 -17.15
CA GLU A 465 -9.64 18.46 -15.72
C GLU A 465 -8.54 17.51 -15.22
N PHE A 466 -8.68 16.22 -15.53
CA PHE A 466 -7.72 15.19 -15.16
C PHE A 466 -6.33 15.48 -15.75
N VAL A 467 -6.26 15.75 -17.06
CA VAL A 467 -4.99 15.97 -17.75
C VAL A 467 -4.30 17.25 -17.25
N ASN A 468 -5.05 18.34 -17.08
CA ASN A 468 -4.52 19.58 -16.52
C ASN A 468 -4.02 19.40 -15.09
N LEU A 469 -4.80 18.75 -14.22
CA LEU A 469 -4.40 18.48 -12.84
C LEU A 469 -3.12 17.65 -12.81
N LEU A 470 -3.04 16.59 -13.61
CA LEU A 470 -1.87 15.73 -13.71
C LEU A 470 -0.61 16.52 -14.16
N VAL A 471 -0.72 17.34 -15.20
CA VAL A 471 0.40 18.17 -15.69
C VAL A 471 0.83 19.19 -14.64
N VAL A 472 -0.11 19.92 -14.04
CA VAL A 472 0.21 20.95 -13.04
C VAL A 472 0.90 20.34 -11.82
N ARG A 473 0.38 19.23 -11.28
CA ARG A 473 0.98 18.55 -10.13
C ARG A 473 2.33 17.93 -10.46
N SER A 474 2.56 17.51 -11.71
CA SER A 474 3.86 16.98 -12.18
C SER A 474 5.01 17.98 -12.04
N GLU A 475 4.68 19.28 -11.95
CA GLU A 475 5.64 20.37 -11.84
C GLU A 475 5.83 20.86 -10.40
N ILE A 476 4.99 20.43 -9.46
CA ILE A 476 4.94 20.95 -8.09
C ILE A 476 5.27 19.85 -7.06
N ASP A 477 4.47 18.78 -6.99
CA ASP A 477 4.43 17.87 -5.83
C ASP A 477 3.96 16.43 -6.15
N MET A 478 3.98 16.01 -7.42
CA MET A 478 3.55 14.66 -7.84
C MET A 478 4.06 13.48 -7.00
N PRO A 479 5.32 13.46 -6.48
CA PRO A 479 5.76 12.39 -5.60
C PRO A 479 4.96 12.28 -4.29
N ALA A 480 4.56 13.41 -3.70
CA ALA A 480 3.69 13.42 -2.52
C ALA A 480 2.26 12.98 -2.88
N VAL A 481 1.72 13.47 -4.00
CA VAL A 481 0.40 13.06 -4.52
C VAL A 481 0.36 11.55 -4.77
N ARG A 482 1.40 10.96 -5.35
CA ARG A 482 1.49 9.51 -5.54
C ARG A 482 1.53 8.74 -4.23
N LYS A 483 2.28 9.22 -3.23
CA LYS A 483 2.33 8.60 -1.91
C LYS A 483 0.95 8.63 -1.24
N ALA A 484 0.27 9.77 -1.32
CA ALA A 484 -1.10 9.93 -0.83
C ALA A 484 -2.10 9.02 -1.56
N TYR A 485 -1.99 8.93 -2.89
CA TYR A 485 -2.81 8.05 -3.72
C TYR A 485 -2.65 6.59 -3.32
N LYS A 486 -1.41 6.12 -3.18
CA LYS A 486 -1.11 4.76 -2.71
C LYS A 486 -1.68 4.51 -1.31
N LYS A 487 -1.51 5.46 -0.38
CA LYS A 487 -2.05 5.35 0.98
C LYS A 487 -3.59 5.24 0.98
N LYS A 488 -4.28 5.99 0.11
CA LYS A 488 -5.76 6.04 0.07
C LYS A 488 -6.41 4.88 -0.65
N PHE A 489 -5.85 4.48 -1.80
CA PHE A 489 -6.49 3.55 -2.73
C PHE A 489 -5.81 2.17 -2.78
N ASP A 490 -4.70 1.99 -2.06
CA ASP A 490 -3.90 0.75 -2.06
C ASP A 490 -3.45 0.33 -3.48
N ALA A 491 -3.35 1.32 -4.37
CA ALA A 491 -3.00 1.17 -5.77
C ALA A 491 -1.96 2.23 -6.17
N GLU A 492 -1.06 1.91 -7.09
CA GLU A 492 -0.15 2.90 -7.66
C GLU A 492 -0.88 3.72 -8.73
N LEU A 493 -0.87 5.05 -8.62
CA LEU A 493 -1.48 5.98 -9.59
C LEU A 493 -1.09 5.66 -11.04
N VAL A 494 0.16 5.26 -11.26
CA VAL A 494 0.69 4.94 -12.59
C VAL A 494 0.02 3.71 -13.18
N ASP A 495 -0.27 2.70 -12.36
CA ASP A 495 -0.88 1.47 -12.83
C ASP A 495 -2.37 1.69 -13.09
N ASP A 496 -3.06 2.45 -12.24
CA ASP A 496 -4.43 2.90 -12.49
C ASP A 496 -4.56 3.68 -13.80
N ILE A 497 -3.63 4.61 -14.11
CA ILE A 497 -3.63 5.33 -15.39
C ILE A 497 -3.46 4.36 -16.56
N LYS A 498 -2.56 3.37 -16.46
CA LYS A 498 -2.38 2.37 -17.54
C LYS A 498 -3.63 1.54 -17.77
N HIS A 499 -4.32 1.16 -16.69
CA HIS A 499 -5.46 0.25 -16.75
C HIS A 499 -6.75 0.96 -17.16
N LYS A 500 -7.02 2.14 -16.59
CA LYS A 500 -8.25 2.90 -16.77
C LYS A 500 -8.21 3.81 -18.01
N CYS A 501 -7.05 4.38 -18.32
CA CYS A 501 -6.88 5.20 -19.52
C CYS A 501 -6.25 4.36 -20.63
N GLN A 502 -6.99 3.45 -21.27
CA GLN A 502 -6.49 2.74 -22.48
C GLN A 502 -6.66 3.64 -23.71
N HIS A 503 -5.63 4.41 -24.04
CA HIS A 503 -5.71 5.49 -25.03
C HIS A 503 -4.36 5.73 -25.74
N THR A 504 -4.38 6.47 -26.85
CA THR A 504 -3.16 6.83 -27.60
C THR A 504 -2.18 7.67 -26.76
N THR A 505 -2.70 8.44 -25.82
CA THR A 505 -1.92 9.35 -24.94
C THR A 505 -1.42 8.70 -23.65
N THR A 506 -1.79 7.45 -23.34
CA THR A 506 -1.54 6.80 -22.04
C THR A 506 -0.06 6.77 -21.66
N LYS A 507 0.83 6.48 -22.62
CA LYS A 507 2.28 6.49 -22.38
C LYS A 507 2.77 7.86 -21.90
N VAL A 508 2.24 8.94 -22.49
CA VAL A 508 2.59 10.32 -22.14
C VAL A 508 2.06 10.66 -20.75
N LEU A 509 0.80 10.31 -20.45
CA LEU A 509 0.18 10.54 -19.14
C LEU A 509 0.93 9.80 -18.01
N VAL A 510 1.35 8.55 -18.26
CA VAL A 510 2.17 7.77 -17.34
C VAL A 510 3.53 8.44 -17.08
N GLU A 511 4.18 8.99 -18.10
CA GLU A 511 5.45 9.70 -17.92
C GLU A 511 5.26 11.03 -17.17
N ILE A 512 4.14 11.74 -17.40
CA ILE A 512 3.77 12.94 -16.62
C ILE A 512 3.60 12.57 -15.14
N ALA A 513 2.88 11.49 -14.83
CA ALA A 513 2.69 11.01 -13.46
C ALA A 513 4.00 10.57 -12.77
N ASN A 514 5.00 10.13 -13.54
CA ASN A 514 6.32 9.76 -13.03
C ASN A 514 7.31 10.92 -12.91
N LYS A 515 6.96 12.11 -13.39
CA LYS A 515 7.84 13.28 -13.36
C LYS A 515 8.13 13.70 -11.93
N THR A 516 9.40 14.03 -11.67
CA THR A 516 9.86 14.59 -10.40
C THR A 516 10.28 16.06 -10.61
N PRO A 517 9.75 17.00 -9.82
CA PRO A 517 10.13 18.41 -9.93
C PRO A 517 11.65 18.62 -9.67
N PRO A 518 12.33 19.56 -10.37
CA PRO A 518 13.77 19.76 -10.26
C PRO A 518 14.28 20.04 -8.83
N ASN A 519 13.47 20.73 -8.03
CA ASN A 519 13.80 21.14 -6.67
C ASN A 519 13.19 20.23 -5.59
N TRP A 520 12.62 19.08 -5.96
CA TRP A 520 12.06 18.15 -5.00
C TRP A 520 13.17 17.58 -4.10
N PRO A 521 13.00 17.52 -2.77
CA PRO A 521 13.99 16.94 -1.88
C PRO A 521 14.31 15.53 -2.36
N LYS A 522 15.54 15.33 -2.84
CA LYS A 522 16.03 13.98 -3.13
C LYS A 522 16.08 13.29 -1.78
N SER A 523 15.06 12.49 -1.47
CA SER A 523 15.10 11.54 -0.36
C SER A 523 16.47 10.89 -0.39
N LYS A 524 17.14 10.81 0.77
CA LYS A 524 18.36 10.00 0.91
C LYS A 524 17.97 8.62 0.40
N ARG A 525 18.31 8.31 -0.85
CA ARG A 525 18.07 7.01 -1.44
C ARG A 525 18.83 6.02 -0.57
N PHE A 526 18.08 5.24 0.20
CA PHE A 526 18.40 3.83 0.31
C PHE A 526 18.53 3.34 -1.12
N VAL A 527 19.72 2.88 -1.46
CA VAL A 527 20.02 2.27 -2.75
C VAL A 527 19.07 1.10 -2.87
N ASP A 528 18.08 1.23 -3.77
CA ASP A 528 17.32 0.12 -4.33
C ASP A 528 18.33 -0.82 -4.99
N LYS A 529 18.88 -1.75 -4.22
CA LYS A 529 19.62 -2.90 -4.75
C LYS A 529 18.57 -3.86 -5.32
N ARG A 530 17.99 -3.50 -6.46
CA ARG A 530 17.56 -4.52 -7.41
C ARG A 530 18.82 -5.31 -7.77
N VAL A 531 18.92 -6.50 -7.20
CA VAL A 531 19.88 -7.52 -7.62
C VAL A 531 19.58 -7.77 -9.10
N ARG A 532 20.37 -7.17 -9.99
CA ARG A 532 20.58 -7.75 -11.31
C ARG A 532 21.23 -9.11 -11.06
N LEU A 533 20.44 -10.18 -11.24
CA LEU A 533 20.97 -11.52 -11.37
C LEU A 533 22.05 -11.50 -12.47
N PRO A 534 23.27 -11.98 -12.22
CA PRO A 534 24.25 -12.17 -13.27
C PRO A 534 23.76 -13.24 -14.24
N SER A 535 23.70 -12.90 -15.52
CA SER A 535 23.47 -13.84 -16.61
C SER A 535 24.60 -14.89 -16.61
N ILE A 536 24.28 -16.12 -16.20
CA ILE A 536 25.16 -17.27 -16.39
C ILE A 536 25.06 -17.69 -17.85
N VAL A 537 26.08 -17.33 -18.62
CA VAL A 537 26.31 -17.82 -19.98
C VAL A 537 26.78 -19.28 -19.88
N TYR A 538 25.91 -20.23 -20.18
CA TYR A 538 26.32 -21.59 -20.51
C TYR A 538 26.97 -21.57 -21.90
N ARG A 539 28.31 -21.60 -21.93
CA ARG A 539 29.08 -21.86 -23.15
C ARG A 539 29.00 -23.37 -23.44
N ARG A 540 28.15 -23.78 -24.38
CA ARG A 540 28.22 -25.11 -25.02
C ARG A 540 29.22 -25.03 -26.17
N SER A 541 30.25 -25.87 -26.16
CA SER A 541 30.96 -26.26 -27.38
C SER A 541 30.51 -27.66 -27.80
N SER A 542 29.80 -27.74 -28.91
CA SER A 542 29.83 -28.83 -29.90
C SER A 542 31.23 -28.89 -30.54
N ASN A 543 31.80 -29.96 -31.06
CA ASN A 543 31.47 -31.36 -31.36
C ASN A 543 32.83 -32.10 -31.44
N ASP A 544 32.89 -33.40 -31.15
CA ASP A 544 33.23 -34.41 -32.18
C ASP A 544 33.33 -35.85 -31.62
N GLU A 545 32.66 -36.71 -32.39
CA GLU A 545 32.81 -38.14 -32.68
C GLU A 545 33.66 -39.10 -31.82
N SER A 546 33.01 -40.24 -31.53
CA SER A 546 33.53 -41.61 -31.66
C SER A 546 34.78 -42.02 -30.86
N GLN A 547 34.60 -42.88 -29.83
CA GLN A 547 35.23 -44.21 -29.70
C GLN A 547 34.95 -44.87 -28.33
N HIS A 548 34.28 -46.02 -28.38
CA HIS A 548 34.56 -47.30 -27.71
C HIS A 548 35.30 -47.39 -26.34
N LEU A 549 34.75 -48.30 -25.51
CA LEU A 549 35.37 -49.18 -24.48
C LEU A 549 35.33 -48.70 -23.01
N THR A 550 34.46 -49.26 -22.14
CA THR A 550 34.51 -50.54 -21.38
C THR A 550 35.59 -50.60 -20.27
N ILE A 551 35.19 -51.08 -19.07
CA ILE A 551 36.01 -51.70 -18.00
C ILE A 551 36.78 -50.68 -17.11
N GLN A 552 36.87 -50.69 -15.77
CA GLN A 552 36.70 -51.70 -14.72
C GLN A 552 36.44 -51.00 -13.37
N GLN A 553 35.66 -51.64 -12.50
CA GLN A 553 35.81 -51.51 -11.06
C GLN A 553 37.16 -52.11 -10.64
N THR A 554 37.95 -51.39 -9.84
CA THR A 554 38.94 -52.03 -8.96
C THR A 554 38.87 -51.43 -7.56
N GLN A 555 38.53 -52.32 -6.63
CA GLN A 555 38.71 -52.15 -5.20
C GLN A 555 40.20 -52.04 -4.87
N THR A 556 40.54 -51.21 -3.88
CA THR A 556 41.64 -51.53 -2.97
C THR A 556 41.23 -51.28 -1.52
N GLN A 557 41.13 -52.39 -0.79
CA GLN A 557 41.03 -52.48 0.66
C GLN A 557 42.42 -52.35 1.32
N LYS A 558 42.43 -51.90 2.60
CA LYS A 558 43.14 -52.44 3.80
C LYS A 558 43.52 -51.27 4.73
N LYS A 559 43.38 -51.26 6.06
CA LYS A 559 43.23 -52.27 7.15
C LYS A 559 42.75 -51.47 8.41
N TRP A 560 41.66 -51.79 9.13
CA TRP A 560 41.52 -52.67 10.33
C TRP A 560 42.64 -52.53 11.39
N LYS A 561 42.42 -52.34 12.70
CA LYS A 561 41.58 -53.03 13.73
C LYS A 561 41.40 -52.11 14.96
N GLY A 562 40.51 -52.25 15.96
CA GLY A 562 39.54 -53.24 16.48
C GLY A 562 38.85 -52.57 17.71
N ALA A 563 37.90 -53.12 18.47
CA ALA A 563 37.32 -54.45 18.60
C ALA A 563 35.94 -54.39 19.31
N ASN A 564 35.08 -55.32 18.90
CA ASN A 564 33.93 -56.02 19.49
C ASN A 564 32.68 -55.37 20.16
N PRO A 565 31.48 -55.98 19.96
CA PRO A 565 30.17 -55.46 20.41
C PRO A 565 29.31 -56.45 21.27
N VAL A 566 28.05 -56.01 21.53
CA VAL A 566 26.81 -56.77 21.89
C VAL A 566 26.58 -56.95 23.43
N PRO A 567 25.34 -56.86 24.02
CA PRO A 567 23.99 -57.13 23.46
C PRO A 567 22.82 -56.15 23.72
N GLN A 568 21.77 -56.39 22.92
CA GLN A 568 20.38 -55.93 23.01
C GLN A 568 19.56 -56.67 24.10
N GLN A 569 18.57 -55.99 24.69
CA GLN A 569 17.37 -56.54 25.35
C GLN A 569 16.17 -55.62 25.01
N THR A 570 15.25 -56.04 24.14
CA THR A 570 13.92 -56.64 24.40
C THR A 570 12.94 -55.78 25.23
N LYS A 571 11.75 -55.50 24.65
CA LYS A 571 10.51 -55.13 25.35
C LYS A 571 9.44 -56.20 25.06
N PRO A 572 8.62 -56.64 26.03
CA PRO A 572 7.65 -57.73 25.86
C PRO A 572 6.21 -57.23 25.49
N PRO A 573 5.28 -58.16 25.15
CA PRO A 573 4.22 -57.91 24.17
C PRO A 573 2.77 -57.92 24.67
N ILE A 574 1.90 -57.54 23.74
CA ILE A 574 0.43 -57.55 23.68
C ILE A 574 -0.14 -58.97 23.86
N LYS A 575 -1.23 -59.11 24.64
CA LYS A 575 -2.00 -60.37 24.79
C LYS A 575 -3.25 -60.37 23.92
N ARG A 576 -3.45 -61.50 23.25
CA ARG A 576 -4.57 -61.92 22.40
C ARG A 576 -5.60 -62.69 23.25
N VAL A 577 -6.86 -62.64 22.83
CA VAL A 577 -8.02 -63.30 23.47
C VAL A 577 -8.32 -64.68 22.83
N GLU A 578 -8.97 -65.54 23.62
CA GLU A 578 -9.89 -66.69 23.32
C GLU A 578 -9.42 -68.08 23.79
N PRO A 579 -10.32 -69.07 24.03
CA PRO A 579 -11.62 -69.06 24.73
C PRO A 579 -11.75 -70.27 25.72
N ILE A 580 -12.95 -70.50 26.32
CA ILE A 580 -13.57 -71.80 26.73
C ILE A 580 -14.30 -71.75 28.10
N SER A 581 -15.62 -71.97 27.99
CA SER A 581 -16.64 -72.62 28.85
C SER A 581 -16.49 -72.71 30.39
N LYS A 582 -17.59 -72.42 31.09
CA LYS A 582 -18.42 -73.40 31.85
C LYS A 582 -19.68 -72.71 32.42
N GLY A 583 -20.86 -73.31 32.21
CA GLY A 583 -22.11 -73.02 32.97
C GLY A 583 -22.05 -73.61 34.39
N PRO A 584 -23.16 -73.71 35.18
CA PRO A 584 -24.59 -73.81 34.81
C PRO A 584 -25.44 -72.71 35.54
N ASP A 585 -26.77 -72.59 35.52
CA ASP A 585 -27.85 -73.56 35.57
C ASP A 585 -29.21 -72.91 35.24
N MET A 586 -30.18 -73.78 34.92
CA MET A 586 -31.52 -73.51 34.41
C MET A 586 -32.46 -72.74 35.36
N LYS A 587 -33.44 -72.01 34.79
CA LYS A 587 -34.89 -72.23 35.03
C LYS A 587 -35.81 -71.43 34.06
N HIS A 588 -36.63 -72.20 33.36
CA HIS A 588 -37.96 -71.93 32.78
C HIS A 588 -38.22 -70.80 31.76
N ASN A 589 -38.56 -71.26 30.55
CA ASN A 589 -39.43 -70.61 29.56
C ASN A 589 -40.91 -70.92 29.91
N PRO A 590 -41.92 -70.11 29.50
CA PRO A 590 -42.45 -70.27 28.13
C PRO A 590 -42.94 -68.97 27.43
N LEU A 591 -42.59 -68.89 26.14
CA LEU A 591 -43.38 -68.46 24.96
C LEU A 591 -44.65 -67.59 25.14
N GLY A 592 -44.67 -66.42 24.47
CA GLY A 592 -45.92 -65.76 24.07
C GLY A 592 -45.80 -64.32 23.54
N GLN A 593 -45.84 -64.17 22.20
CA GLN A 593 -46.30 -63.02 21.40
C GLN A 593 -45.37 -61.82 21.09
N PRO A 594 -45.45 -61.27 19.85
CA PRO A 594 -44.58 -60.19 19.36
C PRO A 594 -45.15 -58.81 19.72
N SER A 595 -44.32 -57.93 20.27
CA SER A 595 -44.73 -56.55 20.55
C SER A 595 -43.61 -55.54 20.38
N MET A 596 -43.88 -54.58 19.49
CA MET A 596 -43.35 -53.22 19.37
C MET A 596 -41.91 -52.97 18.87
N ARG A 597 -41.82 -52.69 17.56
CA ARG A 597 -40.86 -51.75 16.95
C ARG A 597 -41.10 -50.27 17.30
N VAL A 598 -42.03 -49.95 18.21
CA VAL A 598 -42.45 -48.56 18.51
C VAL A 598 -41.58 -47.87 19.58
N ALA A 599 -40.76 -48.63 20.32
CA ALA A 599 -39.94 -48.08 21.41
C ALA A 599 -38.64 -47.41 20.93
N ALA A 600 -38.11 -47.79 19.77
CA ALA A 600 -36.89 -47.19 19.21
C ALA A 600 -37.18 -45.79 18.61
N ASP A 601 -38.29 -45.63 17.87
CA ASP A 601 -38.69 -44.36 17.26
C ASP A 601 -39.02 -43.27 18.29
N THR A 602 -39.65 -43.64 19.42
CA THR A 602 -39.96 -42.69 20.50
C THR A 602 -38.72 -42.20 21.24
N SER A 603 -37.62 -42.96 21.26
CA SER A 603 -36.35 -42.53 21.87
C SER A 603 -35.55 -41.56 20.97
N ILE A 604 -35.68 -41.71 19.65
CA ILE A 604 -35.08 -40.81 18.66
C ILE A 604 -35.85 -39.49 18.63
N GLN A 605 -37.20 -39.55 18.58
CA GLN A 605 -38.06 -38.37 18.65
C GLN A 605 -37.87 -37.56 19.94
N ARG A 606 -37.74 -38.22 21.11
CA ARG A 606 -37.44 -37.51 22.37
C ARG A 606 -36.07 -36.85 22.36
N ARG A 607 -35.04 -37.48 21.80
CA ARG A 607 -33.70 -36.87 21.65
C ARG A 607 -33.72 -35.68 20.68
N GLU A 608 -34.51 -35.75 19.62
CA GLU A 608 -34.68 -34.66 18.65
C GLU A 608 -35.47 -33.49 19.26
N GLU A 609 -36.53 -33.77 20.02
CA GLU A 609 -37.28 -32.75 20.77
C GLU A 609 -36.44 -32.11 21.89
N GLU A 610 -35.61 -32.89 22.58
CA GLU A 610 -34.67 -32.37 23.58
C GLU A 610 -33.61 -31.47 22.94
N LYS A 611 -33.05 -31.86 21.78
CA LYS A 611 -32.15 -31.00 21.00
C LYS A 611 -32.83 -29.71 20.56
N LEU A 612 -34.08 -29.78 20.08
CA LEU A 612 -34.84 -28.60 19.66
C LEU A 612 -35.11 -27.65 20.84
N LYS A 613 -35.51 -28.19 22.00
CA LYS A 613 -35.71 -27.40 23.23
C LYS A 613 -34.41 -26.77 23.73
N GLN A 614 -33.28 -27.45 23.54
CA GLN A 614 -31.96 -26.94 23.91
C GLN A 614 -31.51 -25.81 22.97
N LEU A 615 -31.73 -25.96 21.67
CA LEU A 615 -31.53 -24.92 20.66
C LEU A 615 -32.43 -23.70 20.90
N GLU A 616 -33.71 -23.88 21.23
CA GLU A 616 -34.63 -22.78 21.57
C GLU A 616 -34.24 -22.05 22.88
N LYS A 617 -33.58 -22.74 23.80
CA LYS A 617 -33.09 -22.17 25.07
C LYS A 617 -31.77 -21.43 24.87
N GLU A 618 -30.88 -21.95 24.03
CA GLU A 618 -29.67 -21.25 23.58
C GLU A 618 -30.05 -20.01 22.78
N HIS A 619 -30.99 -20.12 21.85
CA HIS A 619 -31.56 -19.01 21.09
C HIS A 619 -32.07 -17.89 21.99
N ARG A 620 -32.89 -18.18 23.02
CA ARG A 620 -33.36 -17.16 23.97
C ARG A 620 -32.23 -16.47 24.72
N ARG A 621 -31.15 -17.19 25.05
CA ARG A 621 -29.95 -16.64 25.70
C ARG A 621 -29.10 -15.81 24.74
N GLU A 622 -29.02 -16.22 23.47
CA GLU A 622 -28.41 -15.46 22.37
C GLU A 622 -29.18 -14.17 22.13
N GLU A 623 -30.52 -14.23 22.04
CA GLU A 623 -31.41 -13.07 21.87
C GLU A 623 -31.28 -12.06 23.02
N GLU A 624 -31.15 -12.53 24.26
CA GLU A 624 -30.92 -11.66 25.43
C GLU A 624 -29.51 -11.03 25.43
N ARG A 625 -28.50 -11.73 24.90
CA ARG A 625 -27.14 -11.19 24.69
C ARG A 625 -27.11 -10.16 23.55
N GLN A 626 -27.83 -10.45 22.46
CA GLN A 626 -27.89 -9.63 21.25
C GLN A 626 -28.74 -8.36 21.42
N LYS A 627 -29.73 -8.35 22.33
CA LYS A 627 -30.55 -7.15 22.63
C LYS A 627 -29.77 -5.97 23.22
N LYS A 628 -28.52 -6.15 23.63
CA LYS A 628 -27.76 -5.12 24.36
C LYS A 628 -26.87 -4.19 23.52
N ASN A 629 -26.63 -4.42 22.22
CA ASN A 629 -25.93 -3.46 21.34
C ASN A 629 -25.68 -4.06 19.94
N ILE A 630 -26.61 -3.96 18.99
CA ILE A 630 -26.33 -4.40 17.61
C ILE A 630 -26.87 -3.38 16.60
N SER A 631 -25.97 -2.85 15.78
CA SER A 631 -26.20 -2.02 14.59
C SER A 631 -26.39 -2.88 13.33
N GLY A 632 -26.89 -4.11 13.46
CA GLY A 632 -27.15 -5.04 12.36
C GLY A 632 -28.41 -4.66 11.57
N THR A 633 -28.46 -5.04 10.30
CA THR A 633 -29.62 -4.83 9.44
C THR A 633 -30.69 -5.89 9.65
N ILE A 634 -30.31 -7.16 9.84
CA ILE A 634 -31.24 -8.26 10.18
C ILE A 634 -31.46 -8.33 11.70
N LYS A 635 -32.71 -8.55 12.11
CA LYS A 635 -33.12 -8.70 13.52
C LYS A 635 -34.06 -9.89 13.68
N PRO A 636 -34.13 -10.51 14.88
CA PRO A 636 -35.11 -11.57 15.14
C PRO A 636 -36.54 -11.07 14.91
N ALA A 637 -37.34 -11.85 14.18
CA ALA A 637 -38.75 -11.54 13.95
C ALA A 637 -39.57 -11.70 15.25
N ASN A 638 -40.36 -10.68 15.61
CA ASN A 638 -41.11 -10.65 16.87
C ASN A 638 -42.24 -11.71 16.94
N ASN A 639 -42.89 -12.02 15.82
CA ASN A 639 -44.00 -12.99 15.73
C ASN A 639 -43.59 -14.25 14.97
N PHE A 640 -42.40 -14.78 15.26
CA PHE A 640 -41.85 -15.93 14.53
C PHE A 640 -42.71 -17.19 14.73
N ASN A 641 -43.23 -17.74 13.63
CA ASN A 641 -43.91 -19.03 13.58
C ASN A 641 -43.23 -19.95 12.55
N PRO A 642 -42.40 -20.91 13.00
CA PRO A 642 -41.68 -21.81 12.11
C PRO A 642 -42.60 -22.64 11.20
N SER A 643 -43.82 -22.96 11.64
CA SER A 643 -44.74 -23.79 10.86
C SER A 643 -45.33 -23.02 9.69
N THR A 644 -45.74 -21.77 9.93
CA THR A 644 -46.26 -20.87 8.90
C THR A 644 -45.16 -20.48 7.90
N ASP A 645 -43.97 -20.13 8.38
CA ASP A 645 -42.83 -19.82 7.49
C ASP A 645 -42.43 -21.05 6.64
N CYS A 646 -42.46 -22.27 7.21
CA CYS A 646 -42.25 -23.50 6.44
C CYS A 646 -43.34 -23.78 5.39
N GLU A 647 -44.58 -23.35 5.61
CA GLU A 647 -45.67 -23.49 4.64
C GLU A 647 -45.51 -22.47 3.53
N ARG A 648 -45.29 -21.20 3.87
CA ARG A 648 -45.01 -20.13 2.90
C ARG A 648 -43.84 -20.48 1.97
N LEU A 649 -42.72 -20.94 2.52
CA LEU A 649 -41.58 -21.38 1.72
C LEU A 649 -41.89 -22.61 0.88
N HIS A 650 -42.72 -23.53 1.37
CA HIS A 650 -43.07 -24.72 0.62
C HIS A 650 -43.93 -24.36 -0.59
N ASP A 651 -44.97 -23.56 -0.37
CA ASP A 651 -45.87 -23.12 -1.43
C ASP A 651 -45.09 -22.34 -2.50
N ALA A 652 -44.25 -21.37 -2.08
CA ALA A 652 -43.38 -20.61 -2.99
C ALA A 652 -42.38 -21.48 -3.79
N LEU A 653 -41.90 -22.60 -3.23
CA LEU A 653 -40.94 -23.51 -3.90
C LEU A 653 -41.60 -24.64 -4.71
N MET A 654 -42.92 -24.81 -4.60
CA MET A 654 -43.68 -25.84 -5.31
C MET A 654 -44.24 -25.35 -6.64
N GLU A 655 -44.32 -24.04 -6.84
CA GLU A 655 -44.71 -23.44 -8.11
C GLU A 655 -43.71 -23.79 -9.24
N ASP A 656 -44.21 -23.77 -10.48
CA ASP A 656 -43.40 -24.01 -11.69
C ASP A 656 -42.33 -22.92 -11.84
N HIS A 657 -42.66 -21.69 -11.43
CA HIS A 657 -41.74 -20.58 -11.24
C HIS A 657 -41.74 -20.22 -9.75
N PRO A 658 -40.60 -20.30 -9.03
CA PRO A 658 -40.58 -20.03 -7.61
C PRO A 658 -40.92 -18.56 -7.32
N ASP A 659 -41.70 -18.32 -6.26
CA ASP A 659 -41.95 -16.96 -5.76
C ASP A 659 -40.73 -16.45 -4.98
N GLU A 660 -39.81 -15.83 -5.72
CA GLU A 660 -38.55 -15.31 -5.19
C GLU A 660 -38.77 -14.22 -4.14
N ASP A 661 -39.81 -13.40 -4.27
CA ASP A 661 -40.11 -12.31 -3.33
C ASP A 661 -40.48 -12.87 -1.96
N VAL A 662 -41.32 -13.91 -1.91
CA VAL A 662 -41.66 -14.60 -0.65
C VAL A 662 -40.44 -15.28 -0.03
N ILE A 663 -39.59 -15.92 -0.85
CA ILE A 663 -38.38 -16.58 -0.37
C ILE A 663 -37.41 -15.53 0.22
N ILE A 664 -37.18 -14.43 -0.49
CA ILE A 664 -36.32 -13.33 -0.04
C ILE A 664 -36.88 -12.72 1.24
N GLU A 665 -38.17 -12.39 1.29
CA GLU A 665 -38.82 -11.85 2.49
C GLU A 665 -38.60 -12.76 3.69
N VAL A 666 -38.91 -14.06 3.57
CA VAL A 666 -38.81 -14.99 4.71
C VAL A 666 -37.36 -15.19 5.15
N LEU A 667 -36.40 -15.35 4.23
CA LEU A 667 -35.01 -15.60 4.60
C LEU A 667 -34.29 -14.36 5.13
N THR A 668 -34.60 -13.16 4.64
CA THR A 668 -33.90 -11.92 5.04
C THR A 668 -34.52 -11.25 6.26
N THR A 669 -35.76 -11.60 6.64
CA THR A 669 -36.44 -11.07 7.83
C THR A 669 -36.39 -11.99 9.06
N ARG A 670 -35.59 -13.05 9.02
CA ARG A 670 -35.39 -14.00 10.13
C ARG A 670 -33.93 -14.03 10.54
N SER A 671 -33.67 -13.97 11.85
CA SER A 671 -32.30 -14.14 12.35
C SER A 671 -31.76 -15.53 12.01
N ASN A 672 -30.44 -15.70 12.02
CA ASN A 672 -29.82 -16.99 11.73
C ASN A 672 -30.36 -18.09 12.66
N GLY A 673 -30.50 -17.78 13.95
CA GLY A 673 -31.10 -18.69 14.92
C GLY A 673 -32.53 -19.13 14.56
N GLN A 674 -33.37 -18.20 14.08
CA GLN A 674 -34.71 -18.52 13.57
C GLN A 674 -34.66 -19.36 12.29
N ARG A 675 -33.70 -19.09 11.39
CA ARG A 675 -33.46 -19.89 10.18
C ARG A 675 -33.03 -21.32 10.51
N GLN A 676 -32.25 -21.55 11.58
CA GLN A 676 -31.93 -22.90 12.04
C GLN A 676 -33.15 -23.66 12.56
N ILE A 677 -34.04 -22.99 13.31
CA ILE A 677 -35.31 -23.58 13.76
C ILE A 677 -36.18 -23.95 12.56
N LEU A 678 -36.25 -23.06 11.57
CA LEU A 678 -36.99 -23.26 10.32
C LEU A 678 -36.45 -24.46 9.52
N LYS A 679 -35.12 -24.56 9.36
CA LYS A 679 -34.43 -25.68 8.71
C LYS A 679 -34.75 -27.02 9.38
N ASN A 680 -34.76 -27.06 10.71
CA ASN A 680 -35.13 -28.26 11.48
C ASN A 680 -36.61 -28.62 11.27
N LYS A 681 -37.50 -27.62 11.37
CA LYS A 681 -38.95 -27.82 11.18
C LYS A 681 -39.28 -28.35 9.78
N TRP A 682 -38.63 -27.80 8.75
CA TRP A 682 -38.75 -28.26 7.37
C TRP A 682 -38.35 -29.72 7.24
N SER A 683 -37.20 -30.08 7.81
CA SER A 683 -36.68 -31.45 7.78
C SER A 683 -37.64 -32.44 8.44
N SER A 684 -38.26 -32.06 9.56
CA SER A 684 -39.27 -32.89 10.22
C SER A 684 -40.57 -33.04 9.42
N LYS A 685 -41.00 -31.98 8.72
CA LYS A 685 -42.30 -31.94 8.01
C LYS A 685 -42.24 -32.61 6.63
N TYR A 686 -41.24 -32.28 5.81
CA TYR A 686 -41.22 -32.66 4.39
C TYR A 686 -40.32 -33.88 4.08
N LYS A 687 -39.36 -34.22 4.96
CA LYS A 687 -38.52 -35.46 5.00
C LYS A 687 -37.81 -35.95 3.73
N LYS A 688 -38.10 -35.39 2.55
CA LYS A 688 -37.55 -35.79 1.23
C LYS A 688 -36.29 -35.02 0.88
N HIS A 689 -36.31 -33.69 1.04
CA HIS A 689 -35.22 -32.80 0.70
C HIS A 689 -35.00 -31.81 1.83
N SER A 690 -33.74 -31.50 2.14
CA SER A 690 -33.41 -30.38 3.02
C SER A 690 -33.85 -29.06 2.37
N LEU A 691 -34.08 -28.04 3.20
CA LEU A 691 -34.51 -26.74 2.72
C LEU A 691 -33.47 -26.12 1.78
N GLU A 692 -32.18 -26.26 2.12
CA GLU A 692 -31.08 -25.72 1.32
C GLU A 692 -30.99 -26.39 -0.04
N SER A 693 -31.08 -27.73 -0.09
CA SER A 693 -31.06 -28.45 -1.38
C SER A 693 -32.23 -28.06 -2.25
N ARG A 694 -33.41 -27.79 -1.67
CA ARG A 694 -34.58 -27.38 -2.43
C ARG A 694 -34.46 -25.94 -2.95
N LEU A 695 -33.92 -25.03 -2.14
CA LEU A 695 -33.65 -23.65 -2.55
C LEU A 695 -32.66 -23.61 -3.72
N LYS A 696 -31.55 -24.37 -3.64
CA LYS A 696 -30.55 -24.47 -4.72
C LYS A 696 -31.06 -25.14 -6.00
N GLU A 697 -31.98 -26.10 -5.87
CA GLU A 697 -32.59 -26.76 -7.03
C GLU A 697 -33.54 -25.82 -7.80
N LYS A 698 -34.22 -24.93 -7.08
CA LYS A 698 -35.29 -24.10 -7.63
C LYS A 698 -34.85 -22.70 -8.05
N LEU A 699 -33.88 -22.13 -7.35
CA LEU A 699 -33.36 -20.78 -7.64
C LEU A 699 -32.19 -20.83 -8.62
N SER A 700 -31.86 -19.67 -9.20
CA SER A 700 -30.68 -19.50 -10.05
C SER A 700 -29.39 -19.84 -9.27
N VAL A 701 -28.38 -20.33 -9.99
CA VAL A 701 -27.06 -20.69 -9.41
C VAL A 701 -26.41 -19.48 -8.72
N ASP A 702 -26.72 -18.25 -9.16
CA ASP A 702 -26.27 -17.00 -8.55
C ASP A 702 -26.68 -16.85 -7.07
N TYR A 703 -27.71 -17.58 -6.64
CA TYR A 703 -28.13 -17.60 -5.23
C TYR A 703 -27.39 -18.62 -4.38
N ASP A 704 -26.65 -19.57 -4.96
CA ASP A 704 -26.10 -20.72 -4.22
C ASP A 704 -25.24 -20.27 -3.04
N GLU A 705 -24.34 -19.31 -3.26
CA GLU A 705 -23.47 -18.78 -2.21
C GLU A 705 -24.25 -17.99 -1.16
N THR A 706 -25.23 -17.19 -1.59
CA THR A 706 -26.06 -16.40 -0.68
C THR A 706 -26.93 -17.30 0.20
N ILE A 707 -27.52 -18.36 -0.38
CA ILE A 707 -28.33 -19.35 0.34
C ILE A 707 -27.44 -20.13 1.31
N MET A 708 -26.24 -20.56 0.91
CA MET A 708 -25.32 -21.25 1.81
C MET A 708 -24.99 -20.39 3.02
N GLY A 709 -24.53 -19.15 2.79
CA GLY A 709 -24.19 -18.23 3.88
C GLY A 709 -25.37 -17.89 4.78
N MET A 710 -26.58 -17.83 4.23
CA MET A 710 -27.79 -17.56 5.01
C MET A 710 -28.29 -18.79 5.80
N MET A 711 -28.09 -20.01 5.33
CA MET A 711 -28.66 -21.21 5.94
C MET A 711 -27.71 -21.95 6.89
N MET A 712 -26.41 -21.72 6.77
CA MET A 712 -25.40 -22.23 7.71
C MET A 712 -25.40 -21.41 9.01
N THR A 713 -24.97 -22.01 10.12
CA THR A 713 -24.65 -21.23 11.33
C THR A 713 -23.42 -20.34 11.07
N PRO A 714 -23.21 -19.22 11.81
CA PRO A 714 -22.07 -18.33 11.56
C PRO A 714 -20.71 -19.06 11.59
N SER A 715 -20.51 -19.98 12.53
CA SER A 715 -19.27 -20.76 12.65
C SER A 715 -19.11 -21.82 11.55
N GLU A 716 -20.21 -22.41 11.06
CA GLU A 716 -20.16 -23.32 9.90
C GLU A 716 -19.81 -22.56 8.62
N TYR A 717 -20.44 -21.40 8.40
CA TYR A 717 -20.15 -20.56 7.24
C TYR A 717 -18.71 -20.04 7.27
N ASP A 718 -18.22 -19.57 8.41
CA ASP A 718 -16.82 -19.17 8.56
C ASP A 718 -15.84 -20.31 8.27
N ALA A 719 -16.12 -21.53 8.74
CA ALA A 719 -15.29 -22.69 8.45
C ALA A 719 -15.29 -23.04 6.94
N HIS A 720 -16.43 -22.88 6.27
CA HIS A 720 -16.55 -23.05 4.83
C HIS A 720 -15.74 -21.99 4.06
N CYS A 721 -15.94 -20.71 4.37
CA CYS A 721 -15.19 -19.62 3.74
C CYS A 721 -13.67 -19.75 3.98
N LEU A 722 -13.24 -20.18 5.17
CA LEU A 722 -11.83 -20.44 5.44
C LEU A 722 -11.28 -21.58 4.58
N HIS A 723 -12.06 -22.63 4.34
CA HIS A 723 -11.63 -23.73 3.49
C HIS A 723 -11.40 -23.27 2.06
N GLU A 724 -12.35 -22.51 1.49
CA GLU A 724 -12.21 -21.99 0.13
C GLU A 724 -11.07 -20.97 0.00
N ALA A 725 -10.88 -20.11 1.00
CA ALA A 725 -9.80 -19.14 1.02
C ALA A 725 -8.40 -19.80 1.13
N LEU A 726 -8.30 -20.94 1.82
CA LEU A 726 -7.03 -21.66 1.99
C LEU A 726 -6.53 -22.36 0.72
N ASP A 727 -7.41 -22.59 -0.26
CA ASP A 727 -7.02 -23.07 -1.59
C ASP A 727 -6.50 -21.92 -2.50
N GLY A 728 -6.53 -20.67 -2.02
CA GLY A 728 -6.22 -19.43 -2.76
C GLY A 728 -4.91 -18.71 -2.40
N MET A 729 -4.95 -17.37 -2.34
CA MET A 729 -3.77 -16.46 -2.32
C MET A 729 -2.94 -16.42 -1.01
N GLY A 730 -3.21 -17.30 -0.04
CA GLY A 730 -2.51 -17.31 1.25
C GLY A 730 -3.04 -16.28 2.26
N LEU A 731 -2.19 -15.81 3.19
CA LEU A 731 -2.57 -14.94 4.32
C LEU A 731 -3.02 -13.51 3.98
N SER A 732 -2.85 -13.08 2.75
CA SER A 732 -3.34 -11.78 2.27
C SER A 732 -4.83 -11.81 1.93
N ASP A 733 -5.44 -13.00 1.95
CA ASP A 733 -6.85 -13.19 1.64
C ASP A 733 -7.75 -12.41 2.64
N PRO A 734 -8.61 -11.48 2.15
CA PRO A 734 -9.55 -10.73 2.99
C PRO A 734 -10.48 -11.59 3.85
N VAL A 735 -10.81 -12.80 3.39
CA VAL A 735 -11.60 -13.81 4.13
C VAL A 735 -10.86 -14.20 5.39
N LEU A 736 -9.63 -14.68 5.22
CA LEU A 736 -8.81 -15.23 6.27
C LEU A 736 -8.50 -14.14 7.31
N VAL A 737 -8.07 -12.96 6.85
CA VAL A 737 -7.80 -11.81 7.72
C VAL A 737 -9.07 -11.38 8.47
N GLY A 738 -10.19 -11.22 7.76
CA GLY A 738 -11.45 -10.80 8.37
C GLY A 738 -11.94 -11.74 9.46
N ILE A 739 -11.85 -13.06 9.24
CA ILE A 739 -12.27 -14.08 10.20
C ILE A 739 -11.31 -14.15 11.40
N LEU A 740 -10.00 -14.21 11.17
CA LEU A 740 -9.03 -14.34 12.26
C LEU A 740 -8.99 -13.12 13.18
N CYS A 741 -9.25 -11.92 12.66
CA CYS A 741 -9.10 -10.67 13.42
C CYS A 741 -10.33 -10.27 14.24
N THR A 742 -11.51 -10.83 13.94
CA THR A 742 -12.79 -10.34 14.51
C THR A 742 -13.57 -11.39 15.31
N ARG A 743 -13.24 -12.67 15.22
CA ARG A 743 -13.93 -13.77 15.93
C ARG A 743 -13.41 -13.90 17.36
N ASP A 744 -14.29 -14.25 18.30
CA ASP A 744 -13.93 -14.46 19.70
C ASP A 744 -13.36 -15.87 19.99
N ALA A 745 -12.88 -16.11 21.22
CA ALA A 745 -12.31 -17.42 21.60
C ALA A 745 -13.31 -18.58 21.51
N LYS A 746 -14.61 -18.33 21.74
CA LYS A 746 -15.66 -19.35 21.70
C LYS A 746 -15.97 -19.69 20.24
N GLU A 747 -16.22 -18.67 19.41
CA GLU A 747 -16.47 -18.79 17.98
C GLU A 747 -15.30 -19.46 17.26
N MET A 748 -14.07 -19.01 17.54
CA MET A 748 -12.86 -19.57 16.93
C MET A 748 -12.66 -21.05 17.29
N LYS A 749 -13.01 -21.45 18.51
CA LYS A 749 -12.99 -22.86 18.91
C LYS A 749 -14.03 -23.69 18.15
N GLU A 750 -15.25 -23.17 18.03
CA GLU A 750 -16.32 -23.83 17.27
C GLU A 750 -15.96 -23.98 15.79
N ILE A 751 -15.41 -22.93 15.17
CA ILE A 751 -14.90 -22.95 13.79
C ILE A 751 -13.83 -24.05 13.63
N LYS A 752 -12.86 -24.15 14.54
CA LYS A 752 -11.82 -25.19 14.50
C LYS A 752 -12.39 -26.59 14.62
N ASP A 753 -13.35 -26.80 15.52
CA ASP A 753 -14.00 -28.10 15.72
C ASP A 753 -14.80 -28.51 14.48
N ILE A 754 -15.51 -27.57 13.84
CA ILE A 754 -16.25 -27.78 12.59
C ILE A 754 -15.29 -28.08 11.44
N PHE A 755 -14.27 -27.25 11.25
CA PHE A 755 -13.28 -27.40 10.19
C PHE A 755 -12.59 -28.77 10.25
N LYS A 756 -12.21 -29.20 11.46
CA LYS A 756 -11.62 -30.52 11.69
C LYS A 756 -12.61 -31.66 11.43
N LYS A 757 -13.88 -31.47 11.76
CA LYS A 757 -14.94 -32.45 11.53
C LYS A 757 -15.23 -32.62 10.05
N GLU A 758 -15.34 -31.53 9.29
CA GLU A 758 -15.74 -31.53 7.89
C GLU A 758 -14.58 -31.84 6.95
N TYR A 759 -13.46 -31.14 7.10
CA TYR A 759 -12.32 -31.20 6.17
C TYR A 759 -11.20 -32.13 6.63
N LYS A 760 -11.30 -32.70 7.84
CA LYS A 760 -10.31 -33.64 8.43
C LYS A 760 -8.89 -33.07 8.56
N LYS A 761 -8.76 -31.74 8.54
CA LYS A 761 -7.50 -31.00 8.70
C LYS A 761 -7.56 -30.13 9.96
N ASP A 762 -6.41 -29.82 10.56
CA ASP A 762 -6.35 -28.81 11.62
C ASP A 762 -6.22 -27.42 10.99
N LEU A 763 -7.15 -26.53 11.32
CA LEU A 763 -7.18 -25.18 10.74
C LEU A 763 -5.89 -24.39 11.03
N THR A 764 -5.33 -24.53 12.23
CA THR A 764 -4.15 -23.75 12.62
C THR A 764 -2.91 -24.26 11.89
N GLU A 765 -2.78 -25.58 11.78
CA GLU A 765 -1.68 -26.21 11.02
C GLU A 765 -1.78 -25.87 9.53
N GLU A 766 -2.99 -25.88 8.95
CA GLU A 766 -3.20 -25.56 7.53
C GLU A 766 -2.82 -24.11 7.21
N ILE A 767 -3.26 -23.16 8.04
CA ILE A 767 -2.89 -21.75 7.87
C ILE A 767 -1.36 -21.61 7.99
N THR A 768 -0.74 -22.20 9.02
CA THR A 768 0.70 -22.02 9.34
C THR A 768 1.67 -22.80 8.47
N ALA A 769 1.20 -23.75 7.65
CA ALA A 769 2.05 -24.61 6.84
C ALA A 769 2.95 -23.87 5.83
N HIS A 770 2.51 -22.70 5.35
CA HIS A 770 3.16 -21.97 4.26
C HIS A 770 3.58 -20.53 4.63
N ILE A 771 3.59 -20.19 5.92
CA ILE A 771 3.85 -18.82 6.40
C ILE A 771 5.26 -18.72 7.01
N ASP A 772 5.86 -17.53 6.94
CA ASP A 772 7.04 -17.17 7.71
C ASP A 772 6.85 -17.49 9.22
N PRO A 773 7.85 -18.09 9.91
CA PRO A 773 7.71 -18.50 11.30
C PRO A 773 7.26 -17.40 12.28
N ASP A 774 7.73 -16.16 12.10
CA ASP A 774 7.40 -15.07 13.02
C ASP A 774 5.92 -14.66 12.86
N LEU A 775 5.41 -14.68 11.62
CA LEU A 775 4.01 -14.43 11.30
C LEU A 775 3.12 -15.65 11.64
N ALA A 776 3.63 -16.87 11.49
CA ALA A 776 2.94 -18.09 11.90
C ALA A 776 2.68 -18.11 13.40
N GLU A 777 3.63 -17.65 14.23
CA GLU A 777 3.42 -17.47 15.67
C GLU A 777 2.32 -16.44 15.94
N PHE A 778 2.36 -15.28 15.25
CA PHE A 778 1.34 -14.24 15.40
C PHE A 778 -0.06 -14.73 15.05
N VAL A 779 -0.20 -15.45 13.94
CA VAL A 779 -1.47 -16.03 13.49
C VAL A 779 -1.93 -17.16 14.40
N THR A 780 -1.02 -17.99 14.91
CA THR A 780 -1.35 -19.02 15.91
C THR A 780 -1.98 -18.39 17.15
N LEU A 781 -1.47 -17.24 17.59
CA LEU A 781 -2.04 -16.49 18.71
C LEU A 781 -3.39 -15.86 18.37
N LEU A 782 -3.60 -15.35 17.14
CA LEU A 782 -4.93 -14.91 16.68
C LEU A 782 -5.95 -16.05 16.72
N CYS A 783 -5.55 -17.23 16.26
CA CYS A 783 -6.38 -18.44 16.30
C CYS A 783 -6.73 -18.90 17.73
N GLN A 784 -6.10 -18.36 18.78
CA GLN A 784 -6.53 -18.61 20.17
C GLN A 784 -7.73 -17.75 20.58
N GLY A 785 -7.94 -16.60 19.92
CA GLY A 785 -9.09 -15.72 20.14
C GLY A 785 -9.13 -15.03 21.51
N ASP A 786 -8.00 -14.91 22.22
CA ASP A 786 -7.89 -14.34 23.58
C ASP A 786 -8.02 -12.80 23.63
N ARG A 787 -8.78 -12.21 22.71
CA ARG A 787 -9.02 -10.76 22.61
C ARG A 787 -10.12 -10.34 23.57
N ASP A 788 -9.87 -9.26 24.30
CA ASP A 788 -10.90 -8.56 25.08
C ASP A 788 -12.01 -8.00 24.16
N GLN A 789 -13.25 -8.41 24.42
CA GLN A 789 -14.46 -8.02 23.66
C GLN A 789 -15.14 -6.76 24.24
N GLY A 790 -14.55 -6.12 25.25
CA GLY A 790 -15.03 -4.87 25.82
C GLY A 790 -14.99 -3.71 24.82
N LYS A 791 -15.69 -2.61 25.12
CA LYS A 791 -15.63 -1.35 24.34
C LYS A 791 -14.99 -0.19 25.11
N GLU A 792 -14.54 -0.46 26.33
CA GLU A 792 -13.97 0.58 27.20
C GLU A 792 -12.53 0.90 26.79
N VAL A 793 -12.23 2.19 26.77
CA VAL A 793 -10.92 2.74 26.42
C VAL A 793 -10.32 3.43 27.65
N ASN A 794 -9.07 3.09 27.95
CA ASN A 794 -8.27 3.75 28.97
C ASN A 794 -7.09 4.47 28.30
N ALA A 795 -7.20 5.79 28.16
CA ALA A 795 -6.18 6.63 27.52
C ALA A 795 -4.81 6.56 28.21
N GLN A 796 -4.77 6.53 29.55
CA GLN A 796 -3.49 6.43 30.28
C GLN A 796 -2.77 5.11 30.02
N LYS A 797 -3.54 4.02 29.88
CA LYS A 797 -2.99 2.70 29.54
C LYS A 797 -2.56 2.66 28.07
N ALA A 798 -3.31 3.28 27.17
CA ALA A 798 -2.96 3.41 25.76
C ALA A 798 -1.59 4.08 25.60
N ARG A 799 -1.39 5.24 26.24
CA ARG A 799 -0.10 5.94 26.21
C ARG A 799 1.05 5.10 26.77
N LYS A 800 0.85 4.43 27.91
CA LYS A 800 1.88 3.54 28.50
C LYS A 800 2.22 2.35 27.61
N ASP A 801 1.23 1.77 26.96
CA ASP A 801 1.43 0.65 26.05
C ASP A 801 2.13 1.14 24.76
N ALA A 802 1.79 2.32 24.24
CA ALA A 802 2.49 2.98 23.14
C ALA A 802 3.97 3.27 23.45
N GLU A 803 4.27 3.78 24.65
CA GLU A 803 5.65 4.00 25.12
C GLU A 803 6.45 2.69 25.20
N LYS A 804 5.83 1.57 25.60
CA LYS A 804 6.49 0.27 25.67
C LYS A 804 6.75 -0.34 24.30
N MET A 805 5.85 -0.15 23.34
CA MET A 805 6.02 -0.64 21.97
C MET A 805 7.10 0.15 21.21
N ASN A 806 7.36 1.38 21.64
CA ASN A 806 8.32 2.27 21.00
C ASN A 806 9.78 1.86 21.30
N LYS A 807 10.44 1.27 20.31
CA LYS A 807 11.89 1.00 20.26
C LYS A 807 12.59 2.01 19.34
N ASN A 808 12.98 3.16 19.89
CA ASN A 808 13.70 4.22 19.17
C ASN A 808 12.95 4.81 17.96
N GLY A 809 11.66 5.08 18.11
CA GLY A 809 10.78 5.63 17.07
C GLY A 809 10.19 4.58 16.13
N ARG A 810 10.32 3.29 16.45
CA ARG A 810 9.81 2.16 15.67
C ARG A 810 9.21 1.08 16.56
N VAL A 811 8.38 0.24 15.98
CA VAL A 811 7.80 -0.97 16.54
C VAL A 811 8.53 -2.17 15.97
N ASP A 812 8.75 -3.15 16.82
CA ASP A 812 9.24 -4.48 16.45
C ASP A 812 8.06 -5.46 16.53
N VAL A 813 7.66 -6.04 15.40
CA VAL A 813 6.46 -6.90 15.31
C VAL A 813 6.59 -8.22 16.08
N VAL A 814 7.83 -8.64 16.37
CA VAL A 814 8.12 -9.84 17.18
C VAL A 814 8.08 -9.50 18.66
N ASP A 815 8.10 -8.21 19.02
CA ASP A 815 8.10 -7.78 20.40
C ASP A 815 6.78 -8.12 21.10
N LYS A 816 6.93 -8.67 22.31
CA LYS A 816 5.79 -9.05 23.14
C LYS A 816 4.88 -7.86 23.46
N ALA A 817 5.41 -6.65 23.65
CA ALA A 817 4.59 -5.48 23.95
C ALA A 817 3.65 -5.15 22.80
N PHE A 818 4.14 -5.23 21.55
CA PHE A 818 3.31 -5.02 20.37
C PHE A 818 2.26 -6.12 20.22
N ARG A 819 2.67 -7.38 20.31
CA ARG A 819 1.77 -8.53 20.21
C ARG A 819 0.68 -8.50 21.29
N ASP A 820 1.02 -8.19 22.55
CA ASP A 820 0.05 -8.11 23.64
C ASP A 820 -0.97 -6.97 23.45
N VAL A 821 -0.58 -5.86 22.81
CA VAL A 821 -1.53 -4.80 22.43
C VAL A 821 -2.47 -5.29 21.34
N VAL A 822 -1.89 -5.73 20.22
CA VAL A 822 -2.64 -6.04 19.00
C VAL A 822 -3.49 -7.29 19.16
N LEU A 823 -3.08 -8.30 19.94
CA LEU A 823 -3.79 -9.58 20.00
C LEU A 823 -4.78 -9.70 21.16
N LYS A 824 -4.56 -8.97 22.27
CA LYS A 824 -5.34 -9.15 23.51
C LYS A 824 -6.23 -7.97 23.89
N LYS A 825 -5.90 -6.75 23.46
CA LYS A 825 -6.72 -5.57 23.79
C LYS A 825 -7.94 -5.50 22.87
N ASN A 826 -9.00 -4.88 23.35
CA ASN A 826 -10.16 -4.59 22.52
C ASN A 826 -9.83 -3.59 21.40
N HIS A 827 -10.60 -3.63 20.32
CA HIS A 827 -10.37 -2.83 19.11
C HIS A 827 -10.24 -1.32 19.40
N ALA A 828 -11.13 -0.77 20.23
CA ALA A 828 -11.11 0.66 20.57
C ALA A 828 -9.85 1.06 21.36
N GLN A 829 -9.38 0.19 22.26
CA GLN A 829 -8.14 0.38 22.99
C GLN A 829 -6.92 0.28 22.08
N VAL A 830 -6.91 -0.64 21.10
CA VAL A 830 -5.82 -0.75 20.11
C VAL A 830 -5.72 0.54 19.30
N LYS A 831 -6.85 1.02 18.76
CA LYS A 831 -6.93 2.26 18.00
C LYS A 831 -6.37 3.46 18.78
N GLN A 832 -6.83 3.67 20.01
CA GLN A 832 -6.28 4.72 20.89
C GLN A 832 -4.77 4.56 21.13
N THR A 833 -4.29 3.32 21.27
CA THR A 833 -2.85 3.05 21.50
C THR A 833 -2.01 3.42 20.26
N PHE A 834 -2.53 3.20 19.05
CA PHE A 834 -1.87 3.60 17.81
C PHE A 834 -1.88 5.12 17.61
N GLU A 835 -2.97 5.80 17.95
CA GLU A 835 -3.04 7.26 17.93
C GLU A 835 -2.01 7.89 18.89
N GLU A 836 -1.88 7.36 20.12
CA GLU A 836 -0.85 7.79 21.07
C GLU A 836 0.57 7.49 20.58
N PHE A 837 0.77 6.35 19.91
CA PHE A 837 2.07 5.99 19.32
C PHE A 837 2.48 6.97 18.21
N GLU A 838 1.55 7.35 17.34
CA GLU A 838 1.79 8.33 16.28
C GLU A 838 2.12 9.71 16.88
N GLN A 839 1.42 10.12 17.95
CA GLN A 839 1.72 11.37 18.66
C GLN A 839 3.12 11.35 19.31
N LEU A 840 3.56 10.22 19.86
CA LEU A 840 4.86 10.09 20.53
C LEU A 840 6.04 10.03 19.55
N THR A 841 5.85 9.40 18.39
CA THR A 841 6.95 9.10 17.45
C THR A 841 6.95 9.96 16.18
N GLY A 842 5.81 10.59 15.88
CA GLY A 842 5.58 11.28 14.60
C GLY A 842 5.49 10.34 13.40
N SER A 843 5.35 9.02 13.63
CA SER A 843 5.24 8.00 12.58
C SER A 843 4.05 7.09 12.84
N ASP A 844 3.25 6.88 11.79
CA ASP A 844 2.12 5.96 11.76
C ASP A 844 2.57 4.51 12.02
N ILE A 845 1.74 3.71 12.70
CA ILE A 845 2.03 2.32 13.04
C ILE A 845 2.32 1.48 11.79
N TYR A 846 1.58 1.72 10.70
CA TYR A 846 1.75 1.01 9.44
C TYR A 846 3.12 1.29 8.81
N GLN A 847 3.56 2.56 8.85
CA GLN A 847 4.89 2.94 8.38
C GLN A 847 5.97 2.28 9.24
N SER A 848 5.75 2.17 10.54
CA SER A 848 6.69 1.50 11.43
C SER A 848 6.79 -0.01 11.20
N ILE A 849 5.69 -0.67 10.81
CA ILE A 849 5.69 -2.07 10.40
C ILE A 849 6.47 -2.24 9.09
N ALA A 850 6.18 -1.40 8.09
CA ALA A 850 6.87 -1.36 6.80
C ALA A 850 8.38 -1.09 6.91
N ASP A 851 8.80 -0.36 7.93
CA ASP A 851 10.21 -0.09 8.22
C ASP A 851 10.94 -1.30 8.85
N THR A 852 10.19 -2.31 9.33
CA THR A 852 10.71 -3.44 10.11
C THR A 852 10.61 -4.76 9.36
N VAL A 853 9.52 -4.97 8.63
CA VAL A 853 9.23 -6.17 7.84
C VAL A 853 9.09 -5.75 6.38
N VAL A 854 9.56 -6.58 5.45
CA VAL A 854 9.53 -6.27 4.01
C VAL A 854 8.93 -7.42 3.21
N GLY A 855 8.23 -7.09 2.12
CA GLY A 855 7.69 -8.06 1.16
C GLY A 855 6.31 -8.59 1.56
N GLU A 856 5.94 -9.80 1.14
CA GLU A 856 4.59 -10.36 1.35
C GLU A 856 4.20 -10.46 2.84
N THR A 857 5.19 -10.65 3.72
CA THR A 857 4.99 -10.65 5.18
C THR A 857 4.57 -9.27 5.71
N GLU A 858 5.07 -8.18 5.11
CA GLU A 858 4.70 -6.80 5.44
C GLU A 858 3.21 -6.58 5.15
N ASP A 859 2.77 -6.94 3.95
CA ASP A 859 1.38 -6.79 3.50
C ASP A 859 0.42 -7.59 4.40
N ALA A 860 0.80 -8.82 4.78
CA ALA A 860 0.03 -9.64 5.70
C ALA A 860 -0.11 -8.99 7.09
N TYR A 861 1.00 -8.50 7.68
CA TYR A 861 0.94 -7.80 8.97
C TYR A 861 0.09 -6.53 8.89
N ILE A 862 0.24 -5.72 7.83
CA ILE A 862 -0.54 -4.51 7.64
C ILE A 862 -2.03 -4.85 7.52
N SER A 863 -2.39 -5.87 6.74
CA SER A 863 -3.77 -6.31 6.56
C SER A 863 -4.40 -6.77 7.88
N LEU A 864 -3.68 -7.61 8.65
CA LEU A 864 -4.11 -8.07 9.98
C LEU A 864 -4.27 -6.90 10.96
N VAL A 865 -3.30 -5.98 11.01
CA VAL A 865 -3.33 -4.84 11.93
C VAL A 865 -4.45 -3.86 11.57
N LYS A 866 -4.71 -3.59 10.28
CA LYS A 866 -5.86 -2.79 9.83
C LYS A 866 -7.18 -3.39 10.30
N ALA A 867 -7.36 -4.70 10.07
CA ALA A 867 -8.57 -5.42 10.50
C ALA A 867 -8.77 -5.41 12.02
N ILE A 868 -7.68 -5.36 12.79
CA ILE A 868 -7.71 -5.30 14.25
C ILE A 868 -7.94 -3.86 14.76
N GLU A 869 -7.36 -2.85 14.12
CA GLU A 869 -7.54 -1.46 14.55
C GLU A 869 -8.99 -1.02 14.35
N ASP A 870 -9.53 -1.26 13.15
CA ASP A 870 -10.85 -0.79 12.77
C ASP A 870 -11.53 -1.81 11.83
N PRO A 871 -12.26 -2.80 12.37
CA PRO A 871 -12.92 -3.83 11.58
C PRO A 871 -13.92 -3.27 10.56
N VAL A 872 -14.66 -2.21 10.92
CA VAL A 872 -15.67 -1.59 10.04
C VAL A 872 -14.96 -0.99 8.82
N ARG A 873 -13.89 -0.20 9.07
CA ARG A 873 -13.08 0.39 8.00
C ARG A 873 -12.44 -0.65 7.11
N PHE A 874 -11.93 -1.74 7.70
CA PHE A 874 -11.39 -2.87 6.95
C PHE A 874 -12.44 -3.45 5.99
N TYR A 875 -13.65 -3.75 6.46
CA TYR A 875 -14.71 -4.28 5.60
C TYR A 875 -15.14 -3.28 4.51
N VAL A 876 -15.19 -1.97 4.82
CA VAL A 876 -15.47 -0.93 3.81
C VAL A 876 -14.39 -0.89 2.73
N GLU A 877 -13.11 -0.96 3.10
CA GLU A 877 -11.99 -1.02 2.16
C GLU A 877 -12.11 -2.25 1.26
N LYS A 878 -12.44 -3.42 1.84
CA LYS A 878 -12.60 -4.67 1.08
C LYS A 878 -13.84 -4.67 0.19
N LEU A 879 -14.95 -4.07 0.62
CA LEU A 879 -16.11 -3.85 -0.24
C LEU A 879 -15.75 -2.95 -1.42
N PHE A 880 -15.06 -1.84 -1.17
CA PHE A 880 -14.64 -0.92 -2.23
C PHE A 880 -13.73 -1.58 -3.25
N SER A 881 -12.71 -2.32 -2.80
CA SER A 881 -11.83 -3.06 -3.72
C SER A 881 -12.56 -4.14 -4.51
N SER A 882 -13.65 -4.70 -3.95
CA SER A 882 -14.45 -5.73 -4.63
C SER A 882 -15.29 -5.16 -5.78
N PHE A 883 -15.66 -3.88 -5.73
CA PHE A 883 -16.33 -3.18 -6.83
C PHE A 883 -15.36 -2.55 -7.85
N GLY A 884 -14.08 -2.31 -7.48
CA GLY A 884 -13.13 -1.48 -8.25
C GLY A 884 -12.14 -2.21 -9.16
N GLY A 885 -12.28 -3.52 -9.38
CA GLY A 885 -11.33 -4.37 -10.12
C GLY A 885 -11.71 -4.68 -11.58
N ILE A 886 -10.96 -5.59 -12.23
CA ILE A 886 -11.40 -6.23 -13.50
C ILE A 886 -12.55 -7.18 -13.14
N GLY A 887 -13.78 -6.69 -13.24
CA GLY A 887 -14.98 -7.39 -12.77
C GLY A 887 -15.28 -7.13 -11.29
N THR A 888 -16.41 -7.67 -10.83
CA THR A 888 -16.91 -7.55 -9.45
C THR A 888 -16.56 -8.82 -8.69
N ASN A 889 -15.91 -8.72 -7.53
CA ASN A 889 -15.67 -9.88 -6.66
C ASN A 889 -16.94 -10.16 -5.83
N GLU A 890 -17.87 -10.89 -6.44
CA GLU A 890 -19.20 -11.20 -5.89
C GLU A 890 -19.10 -11.97 -4.56
N ASP A 891 -18.27 -13.01 -4.48
CA ASP A 891 -18.12 -13.85 -3.29
C ASP A 891 -17.73 -13.04 -2.06
N ASN A 892 -16.78 -12.11 -2.21
CA ASN A 892 -16.33 -11.27 -1.11
C ASN A 892 -17.42 -10.27 -0.67
N ILE A 893 -18.20 -9.75 -1.63
CA ILE A 893 -19.34 -8.86 -1.35
C ILE A 893 -20.43 -9.63 -0.60
N ILE A 894 -20.83 -10.80 -1.11
CA ILE A 894 -21.85 -11.67 -0.50
C ILE A 894 -21.42 -12.04 0.92
N ARG A 895 -20.18 -12.51 1.11
CA ARG A 895 -19.68 -12.91 2.42
C ARG A 895 -19.67 -11.78 3.43
N ILE A 896 -19.20 -10.58 3.04
CA ILE A 896 -19.20 -9.42 3.95
C ILE A 896 -20.64 -9.04 4.31
N ILE A 897 -21.54 -9.00 3.33
CA ILE A 897 -22.94 -8.64 3.58
C ILE A 897 -23.60 -9.63 4.55
N ILE A 898 -23.44 -10.93 4.32
CA ILE A 898 -24.04 -11.97 5.16
C ILE A 898 -23.41 -12.00 6.55
N SER A 899 -22.07 -12.09 6.64
CA SER A 899 -21.38 -12.26 7.92
C SER A 899 -21.53 -11.05 8.86
N ARG A 900 -21.78 -9.85 8.32
CA ARG A 900 -21.96 -8.61 9.11
C ARG A 900 -23.43 -8.22 9.29
N SER A 901 -24.37 -8.87 8.59
CA SER A 901 -25.81 -8.55 8.59
C SER A 901 -26.45 -8.48 9.99
N GLU A 902 -26.04 -9.35 10.90
CA GLU A 902 -26.56 -9.43 12.28
C GLU A 902 -25.60 -8.84 13.33
N ILE A 903 -24.55 -8.11 12.91
CA ILE A 903 -23.51 -7.60 13.82
C ILE A 903 -23.37 -6.07 13.73
N ASP A 904 -22.86 -5.54 12.62
CA ASP A 904 -22.56 -4.10 12.47
C ASP A 904 -22.79 -3.54 11.06
N MET A 905 -23.60 -4.23 10.24
CA MET A 905 -23.84 -3.81 8.85
C MET A 905 -24.29 -2.35 8.69
N ARG A 906 -25.03 -1.77 9.64
CA ARG A 906 -25.41 -0.35 9.55
C ARG A 906 -24.19 0.57 9.65
N ASP A 907 -23.24 0.25 10.53
CA ASP A 907 -22.02 1.04 10.68
C ASP A 907 -21.16 0.94 9.42
N VAL A 908 -21.05 -0.26 8.85
CA VAL A 908 -20.40 -0.50 7.55
C VAL A 908 -21.07 0.32 6.44
N LYS A 909 -22.40 0.35 6.36
CA LYS A 909 -23.14 1.16 5.37
C LYS A 909 -22.84 2.66 5.52
N VAL A 910 -22.86 3.17 6.76
CA VAL A 910 -22.62 4.59 7.04
C VAL A 910 -21.19 4.98 6.67
N GLU A 911 -20.19 4.20 7.07
CA GLU A 911 -18.80 4.47 6.73
C GLU A 911 -18.54 4.33 5.23
N PHE A 912 -19.13 3.32 4.58
CA PHE A 912 -19.04 3.16 3.13
C PHE A 912 -19.58 4.38 2.39
N GLN A 913 -20.74 4.90 2.80
CA GLN A 913 -21.32 6.10 2.19
C GLN A 913 -20.48 7.35 2.44
N LYS A 914 -19.92 7.50 3.65
CA LYS A 914 -19.01 8.62 3.96
C LYS A 914 -17.79 8.63 3.04
N ARG A 915 -17.20 7.46 2.77
CA ARG A 915 -15.97 7.33 1.97
C ARG A 915 -16.23 7.38 0.46
N ASN A 916 -17.31 6.78 -0.02
CA ASN A 916 -17.61 6.63 -1.46
C ASN A 916 -18.57 7.69 -2.00
N GLN A 917 -19.21 8.49 -1.14
CA GLN A 917 -20.30 9.43 -1.48
C GLN A 917 -21.55 8.79 -2.13
N LYS A 918 -21.50 7.51 -2.48
CA LYS A 918 -22.61 6.65 -2.89
C LYS A 918 -22.90 5.61 -1.82
N SER A 919 -24.18 5.26 -1.63
CA SER A 919 -24.55 4.20 -0.71
C SER A 919 -24.15 2.82 -1.24
N LEU A 920 -23.91 1.86 -0.34
CA LEU A 920 -23.61 0.47 -0.70
C LEU A 920 -24.72 -0.14 -1.58
N SER A 921 -25.97 0.19 -1.29
CA SER A 921 -27.14 -0.28 -2.04
C SER A 921 -27.21 0.33 -3.44
N ALA A 922 -26.78 1.58 -3.64
CA ALA A 922 -26.66 2.16 -4.97
C ALA A 922 -25.56 1.48 -5.79
N MET A 923 -24.43 1.12 -5.16
CA MET A 923 -23.34 0.37 -5.81
C MET A 923 -23.80 -1.03 -6.21
N LEU A 924 -24.45 -1.79 -5.32
CA LEU A 924 -25.05 -3.09 -5.68
C LEU A 924 -26.07 -2.96 -6.82
N LYS A 925 -26.84 -1.85 -6.85
CA LYS A 925 -27.78 -1.58 -7.93
C LYS A 925 -27.12 -1.33 -9.28
N ALA A 926 -25.93 -0.73 -9.30
CA ALA A 926 -25.21 -0.42 -10.52
C ALA A 926 -24.31 -1.57 -11.00
N ASP A 927 -23.53 -2.17 -10.09
CA ASP A 927 -22.30 -2.89 -10.43
C ASP A 927 -22.28 -4.38 -10.05
N PHE A 928 -23.34 -4.91 -9.40
CA PHE A 928 -23.43 -6.33 -9.05
C PHE A 928 -24.16 -7.11 -10.17
N PRO A 929 -23.50 -8.07 -10.86
CA PRO A 929 -24.09 -8.79 -11.98
C PRO A 929 -24.62 -10.16 -11.52
N GLY A 930 -25.80 -10.21 -10.89
CA GLY A 930 -26.41 -11.48 -10.52
C GLY A 930 -27.81 -11.35 -9.93
N ASP A 931 -28.60 -12.42 -10.02
CA ASP A 931 -29.99 -12.44 -9.56
C ASP A 931 -30.10 -12.31 -8.03
N SER A 932 -29.09 -12.79 -7.29
CA SER A 932 -29.02 -12.70 -5.82
C SER A 932 -28.96 -11.27 -5.27
N LYS A 933 -28.75 -10.27 -6.13
CA LYS A 933 -28.77 -8.84 -5.81
C LYS A 933 -30.01 -8.40 -5.02
N ASN A 934 -31.20 -8.88 -5.37
CA ASN A 934 -32.42 -8.50 -4.66
C ASN A 934 -32.41 -9.02 -3.22
N MET A 935 -31.87 -10.23 -3.01
CA MET A 935 -31.68 -10.79 -1.68
C MET A 935 -30.64 -10.01 -0.87
N LEU A 936 -29.52 -9.61 -1.49
CA LEU A 936 -28.50 -8.77 -0.83
C LEU A 936 -29.06 -7.40 -0.44
N LEU A 937 -29.86 -6.76 -1.30
CA LEU A 937 -30.52 -5.49 -1.00
C LEU A 937 -31.52 -5.63 0.16
N ALA A 938 -32.26 -6.73 0.22
CA ALA A 938 -33.15 -7.04 1.33
C ALA A 938 -32.38 -7.29 2.64
N ILE A 939 -31.22 -7.97 2.60
CA ILE A 939 -30.32 -8.12 3.77
C ILE A 939 -29.84 -6.75 4.26
N LEU A 940 -29.58 -5.79 3.37
CA LEU A 940 -29.19 -4.42 3.74
C LEU A 940 -30.35 -3.58 4.28
N GLY A 941 -31.59 -4.05 4.16
CA GLY A 941 -32.81 -3.34 4.58
C GLY A 941 -33.24 -2.21 3.64
N ASP A 942 -32.81 -2.24 2.37
CA ASP A 942 -33.08 -1.21 1.35
C ASP A 942 -33.85 -1.79 0.14
N SER A 943 -34.61 -2.87 0.36
CA SER A 943 -35.53 -3.51 -0.59
C SER A 943 -36.70 -2.61 -0.95
#